data_AF-A0A9Q0VKT7-F1
#
_entry.id   AF-A0A9Q0VKT7-F1
#
_cell.length_a   1.000
_cell.length_b   1.000
_cell.length_c   1.000
_cell.angle_alpha   90.00
_cell.angle_beta   90.00
_cell.angle_gamma   90.00
#
_symmetry.space_group_name_H-M   'P 1'
#
loop_
_entity.id
_entity.type
_entity.pdbx_description
1 polymer ?
#
loop_
_entity_poly.entity_id
_entity_poly.type
_entity_poly.pdbx_seq_one_letter_code
_entity_poly.pdbx_strand_id
1 'polypeptide(L)'
;MQIRNRLPLVFTSGCELVPSSWLNPRGSRAVYVNLDACMGSQIVTIKVLERLKARYGGLYTEQNVAISGIHTHAGPGGYLQYVVYIVTSLGFVRQSFDVIVDGIEKSIIQAHENLRPGSIFVNKGELLDAGVNRSPSAYLNNPAEERNKYKYDVDKEMTLIKFVDDEWGAIGSFNWFATHGTSMSRTNSLVSGDNKGAAARFMEDWFEKKVHAENLDSQHANKSGTAKIPRRVSSIVPNINENRKEWMEVAASFKSSQGEPATRFSSVAKRVRNSLRLANRPRFVSAFCQTNCGDVSPNVLGAFCIDTGLPCDFNHSTCNGKNELCYGRGPGYPDEFESTRIIGERQFKKAIELFNKATEQLKGKVGYRHAYVNFSNLDVAQGNDVVKTCPAAMGFAFAAGTTDGPGAFDFKQGDDKGNAFWRLVRNFLKTPNQEQVNCQHPKPILLDTGEMERPYAWAPAILPVQILRIGQLVILSVPGEFTTMAGRRLRDAVKTVLTSGASKEFGSNVHIVISGLTNTYSQYVTTFEEYEVQRYEGASTLYGPHTLSAYIQEFRKLGAALISGRPVEPGPQPPDLLDEQISLLTPVVLDSTPSGAKFGKVKSDVALNSTFKRGDMVTVTFWSACPRNDLLTEGTFALVEILQEQKTWVPAYDDDDFCLRFIWSRPSKLSPQSYATIEWRIPQSAVSGVYRITHFGAAKALLGSISHFTGSSSAFVVA
;
A
#
# COMPACT_ATOMS: atom_id res chain seq x y z
N MET A 1 9.75 10.81 -3.93
CA MET A 1 9.92 9.35 -3.79
C MET A 1 9.80 8.99 -2.32
N GLN A 2 8.57 8.84 -1.81
CA GLN A 2 8.37 8.33 -0.46
C GLN A 2 7.52 7.07 -0.56
N ILE A 3 8.12 5.93 -0.24
CA ILE A 3 7.37 4.78 0.25
C ILE A 3 6.79 5.26 1.57
N ARG A 4 5.47 5.44 1.62
CA ARG A 4 4.80 5.84 2.85
C ARG A 4 4.64 4.60 3.73
N ASN A 5 5.36 4.59 4.83
CA ASN A 5 4.97 3.76 5.95
C ASN A 5 3.93 4.56 6.73
N ARG A 6 2.68 4.10 6.71
CA ARG A 6 1.66 4.74 7.54
C ARG A 6 1.96 4.43 8.98
N LEU A 7 1.68 5.39 9.86
CA LEU A 7 1.86 5.24 11.29
C LEU A 7 1.13 3.95 11.75
N PRO A 8 1.86 2.93 12.23
CA PRO A 8 1.29 1.74 12.80
C PRO A 8 0.58 2.12 14.09
N LEU A 9 -0.33 1.27 14.53
CA LEU A 9 -0.96 1.46 15.81
C LEU A 9 -0.48 0.38 16.76
N VAL A 10 -0.02 0.82 17.94
CA VAL A 10 0.31 -0.05 19.06
C VAL A 10 -0.96 -0.18 19.89
N PHE A 11 -1.53 -1.38 19.90
CA PHE A 11 -2.61 -1.78 20.78
C PHE A 11 -2.03 -2.22 22.12
N THR A 12 -2.72 -1.94 23.22
CA THR A 12 -2.34 -2.41 24.56
C THR A 12 -3.56 -2.99 25.26
N SER A 13 -3.42 -4.08 26.02
CA SER A 13 -4.49 -4.57 26.87
C SER A 13 -4.78 -3.52 27.93
N GLY A 14 -5.99 -2.96 27.92
CA GLY A 14 -6.34 -1.79 28.72
C GLY A 14 -7.31 -0.81 28.06
N CYS A 15 -7.86 -1.08 26.86
CA CYS A 15 -9.05 -0.38 26.34
C CYS A 15 -10.35 -0.75 27.10
N GLU A 16 -10.25 -0.88 28.42
CA GLU A 16 -11.36 -0.81 29.36
C GLU A 16 -11.02 0.26 30.40
N LEU A 17 -11.89 1.27 30.45
CA LEU A 17 -11.92 2.42 31.35
C LEU A 17 -11.86 2.00 32.83
N VAL A 18 -10.88 2.48 33.60
CA VAL A 18 -10.98 2.66 35.07
C VAL A 18 -10.15 3.93 35.44
N PRO A 19 -10.60 4.78 36.39
CA PRO A 19 -10.06 6.14 36.59
C PRO A 19 -8.56 6.22 36.87
N SER A 20 -8.01 7.38 36.55
CA SER A 20 -6.65 7.88 36.82
C SER A 20 -6.05 7.35 38.13
N SER A 21 -5.30 6.25 38.07
CA SER A 21 -4.23 5.88 39.02
C SER A 21 -3.44 4.62 38.63
N TRP A 22 -3.78 3.90 37.55
CA TRP A 22 -3.08 2.67 37.18
C TRP A 22 -2.86 2.53 35.65
N LEU A 23 -1.92 3.30 35.09
CA LEU A 23 -1.28 2.89 33.82
C LEU A 23 -0.44 1.64 34.13
N ASN A 24 -0.97 0.44 33.88
CA ASN A 24 -0.21 -0.78 34.07
C ASN A 24 0.79 -0.93 32.90
N PRO A 25 2.12 -0.81 33.12
CA PRO A 25 3.11 -0.99 32.05
C PRO A 25 3.17 -2.45 31.53
N ARG A 26 2.41 -3.38 32.16
CA ARG A 26 2.45 -4.84 31.95
C ARG A 26 1.32 -5.39 31.08
N GLY A 27 0.57 -4.55 30.37
CA GLY A 27 -0.49 -5.02 29.46
C GLY A 27 0.04 -5.64 28.16
N SER A 28 -0.61 -6.70 27.66
CA SER A 28 -0.32 -7.33 26.36
C SER A 28 -0.44 -6.30 25.24
N ARG A 29 0.63 -6.11 24.46
CA ARG A 29 0.61 -5.20 23.30
C ARG A 29 0.49 -5.97 22.00
N ALA A 30 -0.13 -5.36 20.99
CA ALA A 30 -0.07 -5.80 19.60
C ALA A 30 0.28 -4.61 18.72
N VAL A 31 0.91 -4.83 17.58
CA VAL A 31 1.29 -3.80 16.62
C VAL A 31 0.85 -4.28 15.25
N TYR A 32 0.09 -3.44 14.55
CA TYR A 32 -0.26 -3.67 13.15
C TYR A 32 0.23 -2.51 12.31
N VAL A 33 1.08 -2.81 11.33
CA VAL A 33 1.67 -1.85 10.40
C VAL A 33 1.09 -2.11 9.01
N ASN A 34 0.54 -1.07 8.39
CA ASN A 34 0.06 -1.12 7.01
C ASN A 34 0.94 -0.24 6.12
N LEU A 35 1.70 -0.87 5.22
CA LEU A 35 2.71 -0.25 4.38
C LEU A 35 2.13 0.12 3.02
N ASP A 36 2.41 1.33 2.51
CA ASP A 36 2.20 1.65 1.11
C ASP A 36 3.31 1.00 0.25
N ALA A 37 3.34 -0.33 0.27
CA ALA A 37 4.26 -1.22 -0.45
C ALA A 37 3.48 -2.40 -1.05
N CYS A 38 4.13 -3.16 -1.94
CA CYS A 38 3.48 -4.28 -2.61
C CYS A 38 3.17 -5.43 -1.65
N MET A 39 4.04 -5.73 -0.69
CA MET A 39 3.85 -6.83 0.26
C MET A 39 4.76 -6.68 1.48
N GLY A 40 4.44 -7.38 2.57
CA GLY A 40 5.40 -7.66 3.64
C GLY A 40 6.59 -8.48 3.13
N SER A 41 7.76 -8.32 3.76
CA SER A 41 9.00 -8.99 3.37
C SER A 41 9.63 -9.66 4.58
N GLN A 42 10.05 -10.92 4.44
CA GLN A 42 10.68 -11.68 5.52
C GLN A 42 11.89 -10.95 6.11
N ILE A 43 12.79 -10.47 5.25
CA ILE A 43 14.02 -9.83 5.72
C ILE A 43 13.74 -8.46 6.36
N VAL A 44 12.74 -7.73 5.85
CA VAL A 44 12.29 -6.49 6.47
C VAL A 44 11.74 -6.78 7.86
N THR A 45 10.87 -7.79 8.00
CA THR A 45 10.28 -8.19 9.29
C THR A 45 11.36 -8.61 10.28
N ILE A 46 12.32 -9.45 9.88
CA ILE A 46 13.45 -9.87 10.72
C ILE A 46 14.22 -8.65 11.24
N LYS A 47 14.64 -7.74 10.35
CA LYS A 47 15.43 -6.57 10.75
C LYS A 47 14.65 -5.54 11.56
N VAL A 48 13.36 -5.36 11.32
CA VAL A 48 12.51 -4.53 12.18
C VAL A 48 12.42 -5.14 13.58
N LEU A 49 12.16 -6.44 13.70
CA LEU A 49 12.07 -7.12 15.00
C LEU A 49 13.39 -7.09 15.77
N GLU A 50 14.53 -7.26 15.10
CA GLU A 50 15.85 -7.10 15.72
C GLU A 50 16.05 -5.71 16.33
N ARG A 51 15.71 -4.65 15.58
CA ARG A 51 15.84 -3.26 16.04
C ARG A 51 14.86 -2.94 17.17
N LEU A 52 13.61 -3.41 17.08
CA LEU A 52 12.63 -3.27 18.15
C LEU A 52 13.05 -4.02 19.40
N LYS A 53 13.64 -5.22 19.28
CA LYS A 53 14.17 -5.99 20.41
C LYS A 53 15.34 -5.27 21.08
N ALA A 54 16.24 -4.70 20.29
CA ALA A 54 17.35 -3.90 20.82
C ALA A 54 16.86 -2.65 21.58
N ARG A 55 15.76 -2.02 21.13
CA ARG A 55 15.20 -0.82 21.74
C ARG A 55 14.27 -1.08 22.93
N TYR A 56 13.41 -2.08 22.83
CA TYR A 56 12.29 -2.32 23.75
C TYR A 56 12.32 -3.71 24.42
N GLY A 57 13.41 -4.47 24.27
CA GLY A 57 13.54 -5.82 24.84
C GLY A 57 12.49 -6.78 24.26
N GLY A 58 11.87 -7.60 25.11
CA GLY A 58 10.84 -8.57 24.70
C GLY A 58 9.44 -7.98 24.45
N LEU A 59 9.28 -6.65 24.40
CA LEU A 59 7.97 -6.00 24.29
C LEU A 59 7.31 -6.21 22.92
N TYR A 60 8.11 -6.18 21.86
CA TYR A 60 7.69 -6.36 20.48
C TYR A 60 8.44 -7.54 19.88
N THR A 61 7.69 -8.55 19.46
CA THR A 61 8.17 -9.85 18.98
C THR A 61 7.37 -10.26 17.75
N GLU A 62 7.81 -11.32 17.08
CA GLU A 62 7.09 -11.97 15.99
C GLU A 62 5.65 -12.37 16.37
N GLN A 63 5.37 -12.56 17.66
CA GLN A 63 4.05 -12.93 18.11
C GLN A 63 3.04 -11.80 18.01
N ASN A 64 3.47 -10.56 18.22
CA ASN A 64 2.59 -9.42 18.40
C ASN A 64 2.83 -8.26 17.44
N VAL A 65 3.77 -8.38 16.50
CA VAL A 65 3.97 -7.41 15.42
C VAL A 65 3.54 -8.03 14.09
N ALA A 66 2.64 -7.34 13.38
CA ALA A 66 2.19 -7.69 12.04
C ALA A 66 2.53 -6.56 11.06
N ILE A 67 3.19 -6.88 9.95
CA ILE A 67 3.62 -5.92 8.93
C ILE A 67 2.99 -6.30 7.58
N SER A 68 1.98 -5.55 7.14
CA SER A 68 1.17 -5.83 5.95
C SER A 68 1.41 -4.81 4.85
N GLY A 69 1.48 -5.26 3.59
CA GLY A 69 1.47 -4.37 2.43
C GLY A 69 0.05 -4.07 1.93
N ILE A 70 -0.20 -2.87 1.38
CA ILE A 70 -1.46 -2.56 0.68
C ILE A 70 -1.54 -3.14 -0.72
N HIS A 71 -0.48 -3.77 -1.21
CA HIS A 71 -0.41 -4.34 -2.55
C HIS A 71 -0.45 -3.34 -3.71
N THR A 72 0.19 -2.19 -3.52
CA THR A 72 0.48 -1.28 -4.63
C THR A 72 1.54 -1.87 -5.54
N HIS A 73 1.29 -1.87 -6.86
CA HIS A 73 2.26 -2.25 -7.90
C HIS A 73 3.09 -1.06 -8.40
N ALA A 74 2.87 0.13 -7.83
CA ALA A 74 3.59 1.36 -8.16
C ALA A 74 4.63 1.73 -7.08
N GLY A 75 5.21 0.75 -6.39
CA GLY A 75 6.32 0.93 -5.46
C GLY A 75 7.67 0.49 -6.05
N PRO A 76 8.81 1.03 -5.57
CA PRO A 76 10.12 0.51 -5.97
C PRO A 76 10.34 -0.92 -5.41
N GLY A 77 10.87 -1.81 -6.24
CA GLY A 77 11.21 -3.18 -5.86
C GLY A 77 12.56 -3.32 -5.14
N GLY A 78 13.06 -4.56 -5.07
CA GLY A 78 14.39 -4.90 -4.56
C GLY A 78 14.52 -4.96 -3.03
N TYR A 79 13.44 -5.21 -2.29
CA TYR A 79 13.46 -5.31 -0.81
C TYR A 79 13.04 -6.68 -0.26
N LEU A 80 12.79 -7.65 -1.15
CA LEU A 80 12.57 -9.05 -0.81
C LEU A 80 13.89 -9.82 -0.95
N GLN A 81 14.04 -10.91 -0.21
CA GLN A 81 15.32 -11.61 -0.12
C GLN A 81 15.47 -12.84 -1.03
N TYR A 82 14.38 -13.43 -1.52
CA TYR A 82 14.42 -14.66 -2.32
C TYR A 82 14.60 -14.35 -3.81
N VAL A 83 15.34 -15.20 -4.53
CA VAL A 83 15.77 -14.96 -5.92
C VAL A 83 14.60 -14.59 -6.83
N VAL A 84 13.48 -15.32 -6.74
CA VAL A 84 12.32 -15.09 -7.62
C VAL A 84 11.81 -13.64 -7.58
N TYR A 85 11.91 -12.97 -6.42
CA TYR A 85 11.37 -11.63 -6.21
C TYR A 85 12.33 -10.50 -6.60
N ILE A 86 13.63 -10.80 -6.74
CA ILE A 86 14.64 -9.79 -7.07
C ILE A 86 15.01 -9.75 -8.56
N VAL A 87 14.68 -10.80 -9.33
CA VAL A 87 15.02 -10.88 -10.77
C VAL A 87 14.51 -9.66 -11.54
N THR A 88 13.24 -9.28 -11.36
CA THR A 88 12.63 -8.13 -12.06
C THR A 88 13.11 -6.78 -11.54
N SER A 89 13.70 -6.74 -10.34
CA SER A 89 14.30 -5.54 -9.74
C SER A 89 15.78 -5.38 -10.11
N LEU A 90 16.34 -6.29 -10.92
CA LEU A 90 17.78 -6.39 -11.18
C LEU A 90 18.60 -6.60 -9.89
N GLY A 91 18.05 -7.36 -8.96
CA GLY A 91 18.66 -7.67 -7.67
C GLY A 91 18.06 -6.90 -6.49
N PHE A 92 18.73 -7.03 -5.35
CA PHE A 92 18.41 -6.34 -4.11
C PHE A 92 18.85 -4.87 -4.18
N VAL A 93 17.99 -3.97 -3.75
CA VAL A 93 18.20 -2.52 -3.76
C VAL A 93 18.25 -2.04 -2.32
N ARG A 94 19.47 -1.87 -1.81
CA ARG A 94 19.72 -1.53 -0.40
C ARG A 94 18.98 -0.27 0.05
N GLN A 95 18.92 0.75 -0.80
CA GLN A 95 18.19 1.99 -0.53
C GLN A 95 16.68 1.78 -0.34
N SER A 96 16.04 0.89 -1.12
CA SER A 96 14.62 0.53 -0.96
C SER A 96 14.41 -0.24 0.35
N PHE A 97 15.30 -1.19 0.65
CA PHE A 97 15.24 -1.98 1.86
C PHE A 97 15.39 -1.13 3.13
N ASP A 98 16.44 -0.30 3.20
CA ASP A 98 16.75 0.49 4.39
C ASP A 98 15.62 1.50 4.68
N VAL A 99 15.09 2.20 3.66
CA VAL A 99 14.01 3.18 3.89
C VAL A 99 12.71 2.51 4.37
N ILE A 100 12.43 1.29 3.93
CA ILE A 100 11.27 0.53 4.42
C ILE A 100 11.50 0.14 5.89
N VAL A 101 12.64 -0.46 6.23
CA VAL A 101 12.96 -0.85 7.62
C VAL A 101 12.95 0.36 8.55
N ASP A 102 13.66 1.43 8.17
CA ASP A 102 13.78 2.67 8.95
C ASP A 102 12.42 3.33 9.15
N GLY A 103 11.61 3.43 8.09
CA GLY A 103 10.29 4.02 8.19
C GLY A 103 9.34 3.18 9.05
N ILE A 104 9.41 1.84 8.98
CA ILE A 104 8.59 0.96 9.83
C ILE A 104 8.99 1.15 11.29
N GLU A 105 10.28 1.03 11.61
CA GLU A 105 10.79 1.22 12.97
C GLU A 105 10.35 2.58 13.52
N LYS A 106 10.61 3.66 12.76
CA LYS A 106 10.27 5.03 13.15
C LYS A 106 8.77 5.22 13.37
N SER A 107 7.95 4.58 12.55
CA SER A 107 6.50 4.64 12.67
C SER A 107 6.00 3.92 13.93
N ILE A 108 6.60 2.76 14.29
CA ILE A 108 6.31 2.04 15.54
C ILE A 108 6.76 2.84 16.75
N ILE A 109 7.93 3.48 16.68
CA ILE A 109 8.44 4.38 17.74
C ILE A 109 7.44 5.52 17.98
N GLN A 110 7.04 6.25 16.92
CA GLN A 110 6.07 7.34 17.03
C GLN A 110 4.74 6.89 17.64
N ALA A 111 4.25 5.70 17.26
CA ALA A 111 3.03 5.13 17.81
C ALA A 111 3.18 4.72 19.29
N HIS A 112 4.32 4.12 19.66
CA HIS A 112 4.64 3.76 21.04
C HIS A 112 4.73 4.99 21.94
N GLU A 113 5.41 6.03 21.48
CA GLU A 113 5.63 7.28 22.22
C GLU A 113 4.37 8.13 22.34
N ASN A 114 3.37 7.87 21.51
CA ASN A 114 2.08 8.56 21.51
C ASN A 114 0.92 7.65 21.94
N LEU A 115 1.18 6.63 22.76
CA LEU A 115 0.14 5.80 23.38
C LEU A 115 -0.74 6.63 24.30
N ARG A 116 -2.06 6.49 24.16
CA ARG A 116 -3.06 7.24 24.93
C ARG A 116 -4.27 6.37 25.29
N PRO A 117 -4.97 6.70 26.39
CA PRO A 117 -6.27 6.12 26.70
C PRO A 117 -7.30 6.42 25.61
N GLY A 118 -8.14 5.43 25.30
CA GLY A 118 -9.12 5.56 24.24
C GLY A 118 -9.97 4.30 24.03
N SER A 119 -10.87 4.41 23.06
CA SER A 119 -11.81 3.37 22.66
C SER A 119 -11.66 3.03 21.17
N ILE A 120 -11.94 1.78 20.84
CA ILE A 120 -11.97 1.31 19.45
C ILE A 120 -13.40 0.95 19.09
N PHE A 121 -13.88 1.41 17.95
CA PHE A 121 -15.21 1.07 17.43
C PHE A 121 -15.08 0.32 16.11
N VAL A 122 -15.98 -0.61 15.83
CA VAL A 122 -16.03 -1.38 14.58
C VAL A 122 -17.31 -1.07 13.82
N ASN A 123 -17.23 -1.12 12.50
CA ASN A 123 -18.39 -1.03 11.62
C ASN A 123 -18.13 -1.77 10.30
N LYS A 124 -19.19 -2.20 9.64
CA LYS A 124 -19.12 -2.97 8.39
C LYS A 124 -20.14 -2.45 7.39
N GLY A 125 -19.81 -2.51 6.11
CA GLY A 125 -20.78 -2.19 5.07
C GLY A 125 -20.36 -2.63 3.68
N GLU A 126 -21.35 -2.77 2.82
CA GLU A 126 -21.16 -3.16 1.42
C GLU A 126 -20.60 -2.00 0.59
N LEU A 127 -19.51 -2.24 -0.13
CA LEU A 127 -18.88 -1.37 -1.12
C LEU A 127 -18.95 -2.03 -2.50
N LEU A 128 -19.75 -1.44 -3.37
CA LEU A 128 -19.90 -1.87 -4.76
C LEU A 128 -18.94 -1.09 -5.68
N ASP A 129 -18.74 -1.63 -6.88
CA ASP A 129 -17.95 -0.99 -7.96
C ASP A 129 -16.51 -0.60 -7.58
N ALA A 130 -15.91 -1.24 -6.58
CA ALA A 130 -14.50 -1.02 -6.20
C ALA A 130 -13.61 -2.26 -6.40
N GLY A 131 -14.17 -3.33 -6.99
CA GLY A 131 -13.47 -4.56 -7.31
C GLY A 131 -14.32 -5.50 -8.16
N VAL A 132 -13.71 -6.24 -9.10
CA VAL A 132 -14.33 -7.26 -9.95
C VAL A 132 -13.47 -8.52 -9.96
N ASN A 133 -14.06 -9.71 -10.12
CA ASN A 133 -13.29 -10.94 -10.21
C ASN A 133 -12.51 -10.98 -11.55
N ARG A 134 -11.19 -11.17 -11.50
CA ARG A 134 -10.33 -11.24 -12.69
C ARG A 134 -10.07 -12.68 -13.18
N SER A 135 -10.49 -13.66 -12.40
CA SER A 135 -10.42 -15.10 -12.71
C SER A 135 -11.78 -15.79 -12.47
N PRO A 136 -12.89 -15.27 -13.06
CA PRO A 136 -14.24 -15.75 -12.75
C PRO A 136 -14.44 -17.23 -13.11
N SER A 137 -13.78 -17.75 -14.15
CA SER A 137 -13.86 -19.18 -14.48
C SER A 137 -13.29 -20.08 -13.38
N ALA A 138 -12.24 -19.65 -12.67
CA ALA A 138 -11.70 -20.37 -11.52
C ALA A 138 -12.66 -20.32 -10.33
N TYR A 139 -13.23 -19.13 -10.03
CA TYR A 139 -14.25 -19.02 -8.98
C TYR A 139 -15.44 -19.94 -9.21
N LEU A 140 -15.92 -20.05 -10.47
CA LEU A 140 -17.04 -20.91 -10.83
C LEU A 140 -16.77 -22.40 -10.63
N ASN A 141 -15.50 -22.83 -10.53
CA ASN A 141 -15.14 -24.22 -10.26
C ASN A 141 -15.38 -24.61 -8.79
N ASN A 142 -15.49 -23.64 -7.87
CA ASN A 142 -15.92 -23.94 -6.50
C ASN A 142 -17.34 -24.54 -6.46
N PRO A 143 -17.65 -25.42 -5.49
CA PRO A 143 -18.94 -26.10 -5.41
C PRO A 143 -20.14 -25.14 -5.48
N ALA A 144 -21.13 -25.48 -6.29
CA ALA A 144 -22.29 -24.60 -6.51
C ALA A 144 -23.06 -24.30 -5.20
N GLU A 145 -23.19 -25.29 -4.32
CA GLU A 145 -23.80 -25.12 -3.00
C GLU A 145 -23.06 -24.12 -2.09
N GLU A 146 -21.73 -24.03 -2.22
CA GLU A 146 -20.93 -23.06 -1.48
C GLU A 146 -21.06 -21.66 -2.11
N ARG A 147 -20.97 -21.56 -3.44
CA ARG A 147 -21.13 -20.30 -4.15
C ARG A 147 -22.50 -19.65 -3.89
N ASN A 148 -23.56 -20.45 -3.81
CA ASN A 148 -24.93 -19.99 -3.55
C ASN A 148 -25.12 -19.36 -2.15
N LYS A 149 -24.15 -19.51 -1.23
CA LYS A 149 -24.16 -18.81 0.08
C LYS A 149 -23.79 -17.34 -0.04
N TYR A 150 -23.19 -16.92 -1.15
CA TYR A 150 -22.67 -15.57 -1.34
C TYR A 150 -23.36 -14.88 -2.52
N LYS A 151 -23.69 -13.60 -2.37
CA LYS A 151 -24.33 -12.79 -3.41
C LYS A 151 -23.39 -12.44 -4.57
N TYR A 152 -22.08 -12.40 -4.31
CA TYR A 152 -21.06 -11.93 -5.25
C TYR A 152 -19.86 -12.89 -5.31
N ASP A 153 -19.17 -12.88 -6.43
CA ASP A 153 -17.92 -13.62 -6.69
C ASP A 153 -16.65 -12.91 -6.20
N VAL A 154 -16.81 -11.74 -5.57
CA VAL A 154 -15.78 -11.03 -4.81
C VAL A 154 -16.36 -10.54 -3.49
N ASP A 155 -15.53 -10.34 -2.48
CA ASP A 155 -15.98 -9.80 -1.20
C ASP A 155 -16.25 -8.28 -1.31
N LYS A 156 -17.52 -7.91 -1.10
CA LYS A 156 -17.98 -6.51 -1.12
C LYS A 156 -18.01 -5.85 0.26
N GLU A 157 -17.76 -6.58 1.34
CA GLU A 157 -17.77 -6.01 2.69
C GLU A 157 -16.47 -5.25 2.98
N MET A 158 -16.58 -3.97 3.35
CA MET A 158 -15.53 -3.23 4.01
C MET A 158 -15.72 -3.33 5.53
N THR A 159 -14.67 -3.71 6.25
CA THR A 159 -14.62 -3.64 7.72
C THR A 159 -13.78 -2.45 8.16
N LEU A 160 -14.36 -1.55 8.93
CA LEU A 160 -13.71 -0.39 9.50
C LEU A 160 -13.52 -0.57 11.01
N ILE A 161 -12.35 -0.20 11.53
CA ILE A 161 -12.18 0.16 12.94
C ILE A 161 -11.76 1.61 13.07
N LYS A 162 -12.37 2.29 14.03
CA LYS A 162 -12.18 3.70 14.38
C LYS A 162 -11.53 3.78 15.75
N PHE A 163 -10.49 4.60 15.83
CA PHE A 163 -9.76 4.88 17.06
C PHE A 163 -10.21 6.23 17.61
N VAL A 164 -10.61 6.25 18.88
CA VAL A 164 -11.08 7.44 19.59
C VAL A 164 -10.24 7.61 20.84
N ASP A 165 -9.49 8.69 20.90
CA ASP A 165 -8.80 9.18 22.09
C ASP A 165 -9.80 9.85 23.03
N ASP A 166 -9.61 9.67 24.34
CA ASP A 166 -10.53 10.17 25.36
C ASP A 166 -10.52 11.72 25.45
N GLU A 167 -9.44 12.40 25.03
CA GLU A 167 -9.29 13.86 25.09
C GLU A 167 -9.63 14.52 23.75
N TRP A 168 -9.09 14.00 22.63
CA TRP A 168 -9.12 14.63 21.31
C TRP A 168 -10.17 14.05 20.36
N GLY A 169 -10.92 13.05 20.81
CA GLY A 169 -11.88 12.34 19.98
C GLY A 169 -11.18 11.45 18.95
N ALA A 170 -11.69 11.39 17.72
CA ALA A 170 -11.16 10.43 16.76
C ALA A 170 -9.71 10.75 16.33
N ILE A 171 -8.85 9.72 16.32
CA ILE A 171 -7.41 9.83 15.99
C ILE A 171 -6.97 8.94 14.84
N GLY A 172 -7.82 8.01 14.39
CA GLY A 172 -7.50 7.23 13.20
C GLY A 172 -8.54 6.21 12.80
N SER A 173 -8.28 5.53 11.68
CA SER A 173 -9.08 4.39 11.22
C SER A 173 -8.29 3.38 10.41
N PHE A 174 -8.61 2.09 10.54
CA PHE A 174 -8.17 1.06 9.59
C PHE A 174 -9.39 0.51 8.83
N ASN A 175 -9.22 0.28 7.53
CA ASN A 175 -10.30 -0.04 6.60
C ASN A 175 -9.89 -1.26 5.73
N TRP A 176 -10.36 -2.45 6.06
CA TRP A 176 -10.09 -3.67 5.28
C TRP A 176 -11.10 -3.84 4.16
N PHE A 177 -10.62 -3.99 2.93
CA PHE A 177 -11.43 -4.23 1.74
C PHE A 177 -10.62 -4.92 0.63
N ALA A 178 -11.23 -5.87 -0.09
CA ALA A 178 -10.56 -6.66 -1.13
C ALA A 178 -10.51 -5.89 -2.46
N THR A 179 -9.34 -5.39 -2.86
CA THR A 179 -9.11 -4.86 -4.21
C THR A 179 -7.62 -4.70 -4.46
N HIS A 180 -7.08 -5.23 -5.56
CA HIS A 180 -5.66 -5.07 -5.91
C HIS A 180 -5.25 -3.61 -6.04
N GLY A 181 -4.01 -3.29 -5.67
CA GLY A 181 -3.38 -1.99 -5.96
C GLY A 181 -2.78 -1.97 -7.37
N THR A 182 -3.64 -2.14 -8.38
CA THR A 182 -3.30 -2.22 -9.81
C THR A 182 -4.17 -1.27 -10.66
N SER A 183 -4.63 -0.16 -10.08
CA SER A 183 -5.28 0.89 -10.86
C SER A 183 -4.26 1.64 -11.73
N MET A 184 -3.04 1.83 -11.21
CA MET A 184 -1.87 2.23 -11.99
C MET A 184 -1.33 0.98 -12.72
N SER A 185 -1.20 1.06 -14.03
CA SER A 185 -0.81 -0.08 -14.86
C SER A 185 0.70 -0.33 -14.84
N ARG A 186 1.14 -1.44 -15.44
CA ARG A 186 2.57 -1.79 -15.58
C ARG A 186 3.41 -0.79 -16.40
N THR A 187 2.78 0.14 -17.12
CA THR A 187 3.49 1.19 -17.89
C THR A 187 3.71 2.46 -17.09
N ASN A 188 3.06 2.61 -15.94
CA ASN A 188 3.35 3.67 -14.99
C ASN A 188 4.81 3.61 -14.51
N SER A 189 5.42 4.78 -14.36
CA SER A 189 6.78 4.93 -13.83
C SER A 189 6.86 5.83 -12.59
N LEU A 190 5.71 6.30 -12.08
CA LEU A 190 5.62 7.14 -10.89
C LEU A 190 5.37 6.29 -9.65
N VAL A 191 6.08 6.60 -8.55
CA VAL A 191 5.82 5.95 -7.27
C VAL A 191 4.45 6.39 -6.75
N SER A 192 3.61 5.43 -6.38
CA SER A 192 2.24 5.66 -5.92
C SER A 192 1.79 4.60 -4.91
N GLY A 193 0.95 5.01 -3.95
CA GLY A 193 0.21 4.08 -3.11
C GLY A 193 -1.02 3.47 -3.81
N ASP A 194 -1.20 3.75 -5.10
CA ASP A 194 -2.34 3.29 -5.91
C ASP A 194 -3.69 3.70 -5.29
N ASN A 195 -4.77 2.95 -5.53
CA ASN A 195 -6.12 3.30 -5.12
C ASN A 195 -6.28 3.33 -3.57
N LYS A 196 -5.61 2.44 -2.83
CA LYS A 196 -5.61 2.41 -1.36
C LYS A 196 -4.77 3.52 -0.74
N GLY A 197 -3.67 3.89 -1.39
CA GLY A 197 -2.88 5.09 -1.09
C GLY A 197 -3.71 6.36 -1.24
N ALA A 198 -4.40 6.49 -2.37
CA ALA A 198 -5.28 7.61 -2.65
C ALA A 198 -6.43 7.70 -1.64
N ALA A 199 -7.14 6.60 -1.38
CA ALA A 199 -8.25 6.55 -0.43
C ALA A 199 -7.86 7.08 0.96
N ALA A 200 -6.65 6.76 1.39
CA ALA A 200 -6.13 7.18 2.68
C ALA A 200 -5.74 8.63 2.75
N ARG A 201 -5.04 9.12 1.72
CA ARG A 201 -4.71 10.53 1.61
C ARG A 201 -6.00 11.36 1.62
N PHE A 202 -7.02 10.91 0.89
CA PHE A 202 -8.35 11.54 0.91
C PHE A 202 -9.00 11.51 2.30
N MET A 203 -8.90 10.38 3.04
CA MET A 203 -9.45 10.27 4.39
C MET A 203 -8.74 11.18 5.40
N GLU A 204 -7.42 11.22 5.35
CA GLU A 204 -6.63 12.10 6.22
C GLU A 204 -6.88 13.58 5.89
N ASP A 205 -6.89 13.96 4.60
CA ASP A 205 -7.18 15.35 4.20
C ASP A 205 -8.61 15.78 4.55
N TRP A 206 -9.59 14.87 4.42
CA TRP A 206 -10.96 15.14 4.84
C TRP A 206 -11.04 15.39 6.35
N PHE A 207 -10.38 14.57 7.16
CA PHE A 207 -10.43 14.70 8.61
C PHE A 207 -9.80 16.01 9.08
N GLU A 208 -8.62 16.36 8.56
CA GLU A 208 -7.94 17.62 8.89
C GLU A 208 -8.80 18.84 8.52
N LYS A 209 -9.42 18.84 7.33
CA LYS A 209 -10.34 19.91 6.91
C LYS A 209 -11.56 20.03 7.82
N LYS A 210 -12.15 18.90 8.23
CA LYS A 210 -13.30 18.87 9.14
C LYS A 210 -12.95 19.48 10.49
N VAL A 211 -11.81 19.08 11.07
CA VAL A 211 -11.30 19.64 12.34
C VAL A 211 -11.06 21.14 12.24
N HIS A 212 -10.44 21.61 11.15
CA HIS A 212 -10.23 23.03 10.94
C HIS A 212 -11.53 23.83 10.87
N ALA A 213 -12.57 23.31 10.21
CA ALA A 213 -13.88 23.94 10.15
C ALA A 213 -14.56 24.01 11.54
N GLU A 214 -14.55 22.92 12.30
CA GLU A 214 -15.12 22.86 13.66
C GLU A 214 -14.41 23.83 14.64
N ASN A 215 -13.09 24.00 14.49
CA ASN A 215 -12.32 24.97 15.29
C ASN A 215 -12.65 26.43 14.95
N LEU A 216 -12.92 26.74 13.68
CA LEU A 216 -13.33 28.09 13.27
C LEU A 216 -14.73 28.43 13.79
N ASP A 217 -15.67 27.49 13.69
CA ASP A 217 -17.05 27.67 14.17
C ASP A 217 -17.11 27.84 15.70
N SER A 218 -16.30 27.08 16.45
CA SER A 218 -16.22 27.20 17.92
C SER A 218 -15.55 28.49 18.39
N GLN A 219 -14.58 29.04 17.65
CA GLN A 219 -14.02 30.37 17.92
C GLN A 219 -15.00 31.51 17.60
N HIS A 220 -15.91 31.33 16.64
CA HIS A 220 -17.01 32.27 16.38
C HIS A 220 -18.13 32.18 17.42
N ALA A 221 -18.46 30.97 17.92
CA ALA A 221 -19.42 30.80 19.00
C ALA A 221 -18.95 31.43 20.33
N ASN A 222 -17.65 31.33 20.65
CA ASN A 222 -17.06 31.90 21.88
C ASN A 222 -16.86 33.44 21.84
N LYS A 223 -17.15 34.12 20.72
CA LYS A 223 -17.19 35.58 20.62
C LYS A 223 -18.62 36.16 20.65
N SER A 224 -19.65 35.34 20.85
CA SER A 224 -21.05 35.77 20.98
C SER A 224 -21.49 35.94 22.44
N GLY A 225 -20.64 36.59 23.24
CA GLY A 225 -20.93 37.00 24.61
C GLY A 225 -20.76 38.51 24.76
N THR A 226 -21.86 39.24 24.65
CA THR A 226 -22.02 40.67 25.00
C THR A 226 -21.12 41.70 24.29
N ALA A 227 -21.57 42.22 23.14
CA ALA A 227 -21.45 43.65 22.80
C ALA A 227 -22.34 43.97 21.57
N LYS A 228 -23.15 45.02 21.69
CA LYS A 228 -24.06 45.54 20.65
C LYS A 228 -23.28 45.84 19.36
N ILE A 229 -23.77 45.28 18.24
CA ILE A 229 -23.34 45.62 16.87
C ILE A 229 -23.88 47.01 16.50
N PRO A 230 -23.05 48.01 16.13
CA PRO A 230 -23.51 49.11 15.30
C PRO A 230 -23.58 48.65 13.84
N ARG A 231 -24.73 48.88 13.22
CA ARG A 231 -24.99 48.66 11.78
C ARG A 231 -24.04 49.48 10.89
N ARG A 232 -23.81 48.91 9.70
CA ARG A 232 -23.26 49.46 8.44
C ARG A 232 -21.73 49.64 8.36
N VAL A 233 -21.10 48.71 7.64
CA VAL A 233 -20.27 49.06 6.48
C VAL A 233 -20.70 48.18 5.31
N SER A 234 -20.85 48.84 4.16
CA SER A 234 -21.25 48.34 2.86
C SER A 234 -20.57 47.03 2.46
N SER A 235 -21.37 46.05 2.02
CA SER A 235 -20.92 44.93 1.21
C SER A 235 -20.52 45.44 -0.18
N ILE A 236 -19.30 45.96 -0.32
CA ILE A 236 -18.60 45.90 -1.60
C ILE A 236 -18.13 44.46 -1.71
N VAL A 237 -18.87 43.65 -2.47
CA VAL A 237 -18.33 42.40 -3.02
C VAL A 237 -17.10 42.82 -3.82
N PRO A 238 -15.86 42.42 -3.46
CA PRO A 238 -14.71 42.75 -4.26
C PRO A 238 -14.96 42.19 -5.66
N ASN A 239 -14.90 43.07 -6.66
CA ASN A 239 -15.11 42.68 -8.04
C ASN A 239 -14.03 41.65 -8.38
N ILE A 240 -14.39 40.38 -8.63
CA ILE A 240 -13.45 39.28 -8.93
C ILE A 240 -12.48 39.68 -10.05
N ASN A 241 -12.91 40.57 -10.95
CA ASN A 241 -12.11 41.13 -12.03
C ASN A 241 -11.03 42.14 -11.58
N GLU A 242 -11.23 42.87 -10.48
CA GLU A 242 -10.23 43.81 -9.92
C GLU A 242 -9.10 43.04 -9.20
N ASN A 243 -9.45 42.06 -8.34
CA ASN A 243 -8.47 41.20 -7.67
C ASN A 243 -7.61 40.41 -8.68
N ARG A 244 -8.19 40.01 -9.82
CA ARG A 244 -7.45 39.27 -10.85
C ARG A 244 -6.36 40.11 -11.51
N LYS A 245 -6.59 41.39 -11.79
CA LYS A 245 -5.57 42.28 -12.38
C LYS A 245 -4.41 42.48 -11.40
N GLU A 246 -4.72 42.75 -10.14
CA GLU A 246 -3.74 42.89 -9.08
C GLU A 246 -2.91 41.61 -8.90
N TRP A 247 -3.55 40.44 -8.86
CA TRP A 247 -2.84 39.16 -8.78
C TRP A 247 -1.94 38.90 -9.99
N MET A 248 -2.35 39.30 -11.19
CA MET A 248 -1.50 39.18 -12.38
C MET A 248 -0.27 40.09 -12.29
N GLU A 249 -0.41 41.32 -11.81
CA GLU A 249 0.71 42.24 -11.58
C GLU A 249 1.66 41.71 -10.51
N VAL A 250 1.12 41.21 -9.40
CA VAL A 250 1.90 40.57 -8.33
C VAL A 250 2.62 39.34 -8.86
N ALA A 251 1.94 38.45 -9.58
CA ALA A 251 2.56 37.26 -10.18
C ALA A 251 3.69 37.62 -11.15
N ALA A 252 3.48 38.65 -11.99
CA ALA A 252 4.48 39.12 -12.95
C ALA A 252 5.79 39.60 -12.29
N SER A 253 5.73 40.04 -11.03
CA SER A 253 6.90 40.50 -10.25
C SER A 253 7.80 39.36 -9.74
N PHE A 254 7.29 38.12 -9.66
CA PHE A 254 8.05 36.96 -9.20
C PHE A 254 8.51 36.10 -10.38
N LYS A 255 9.78 36.26 -10.77
CA LYS A 255 10.43 35.46 -11.82
C LYS A 255 11.03 34.16 -11.27
N SER A 256 11.29 33.22 -12.17
CA SER A 256 11.96 31.97 -11.83
C SER A 256 13.39 32.18 -11.30
N SER A 257 13.78 31.30 -10.38
CA SER A 257 15.12 31.30 -9.78
C SER A 257 16.18 30.69 -10.72
N GLN A 258 17.45 31.06 -10.52
CA GLN A 258 18.59 30.45 -11.24
C GLN A 258 19.07 29.13 -10.63
N GLY A 259 18.37 28.58 -9.64
CA GLY A 259 18.82 27.45 -8.83
C GLY A 259 19.77 27.90 -7.71
N GLU A 260 19.49 27.43 -6.49
CA GLU A 260 20.18 27.87 -5.27
C GLU A 260 20.62 26.67 -4.42
N PRO A 261 21.77 26.76 -3.73
CA PRO A 261 22.15 25.77 -2.72
C PRO A 261 21.07 25.65 -1.64
N ALA A 262 20.80 24.42 -1.21
CA ALA A 262 19.88 24.13 -0.12
C ALA A 262 20.57 23.27 0.94
N THR A 263 19.95 23.18 2.11
CA THR A 263 20.33 22.16 3.10
C THR A 263 19.47 20.92 2.93
N ARG A 264 19.95 19.78 3.41
CA ARG A 264 19.17 18.54 3.47
C ARG A 264 17.80 18.72 4.16
N PHE A 265 17.74 19.59 5.16
CA PHE A 265 16.52 19.84 5.95
C PHE A 265 15.57 20.86 5.33
N SER A 266 15.97 21.56 4.25
CA SER A 266 15.16 22.61 3.63
C SER A 266 13.84 22.06 3.07
N SER A 267 13.85 20.86 2.47
CA SER A 267 12.63 20.22 1.97
C SER A 267 11.74 19.72 3.10
N VAL A 268 12.32 19.19 4.18
CA VAL A 268 11.60 18.73 5.38
C VAL A 268 10.88 19.90 6.06
N ALA A 269 11.56 21.03 6.24
CA ALA A 269 10.99 22.22 6.89
C ALA A 269 9.79 22.80 6.12
N LYS A 270 9.79 22.64 4.79
CA LYS A 270 8.78 23.19 3.87
C LYS A 270 7.68 22.19 3.45
N ARG A 271 7.74 20.93 3.90
CA ARG A 271 6.67 19.96 3.63
C ARG A 271 5.34 20.46 4.18
N VAL A 272 4.23 20.26 3.44
CA VAL A 272 2.91 20.78 3.81
C VAL A 272 2.48 20.23 5.17
N ARG A 273 2.63 18.91 5.34
CA ARG A 273 2.19 18.17 6.52
C ARG A 273 3.35 17.90 7.49
N ASN A 274 4.15 18.93 7.77
CA ASN A 274 5.30 18.82 8.66
C ASN A 274 4.85 18.56 10.11
N SER A 275 5.34 17.44 10.68
CA SER A 275 5.09 16.99 12.05
C SER A 275 5.34 18.05 13.14
N LEU A 276 6.22 19.02 12.90
CA LEU A 276 6.56 20.08 13.86
C LEU A 276 5.47 21.18 13.99
N ARG A 277 4.48 21.24 13.10
CA ARG A 277 3.47 22.32 13.08
C ARG A 277 2.23 22.06 13.96
N LEU A 278 2.06 20.85 14.49
CA LEU A 278 0.87 20.43 15.26
C LEU A 278 1.29 19.77 16.58
N ALA A 279 2.02 20.50 17.44
CA ALA A 279 2.63 19.91 18.63
C ALA A 279 1.64 19.41 19.71
N ASN A 280 0.37 19.83 19.68
CA ASN A 280 -0.55 19.59 20.81
C ASN A 280 -1.68 18.58 20.54
N ARG A 281 -1.95 18.18 19.28
CA ARG A 281 -3.01 17.22 18.93
C ARG A 281 -2.44 16.04 18.15
N PRO A 282 -2.86 14.78 18.42
CA PRO A 282 -2.50 13.64 17.59
C PRO A 282 -2.89 13.89 16.13
N ARG A 283 -1.96 13.64 15.21
CA ARG A 283 -2.26 13.62 13.78
C ARG A 283 -3.20 12.46 13.48
N PHE A 284 -4.22 12.72 12.68
CA PHE A 284 -5.12 11.66 12.24
C PHE A 284 -4.43 10.74 11.24
N VAL A 285 -4.58 9.42 11.43
CA VAL A 285 -3.97 8.39 10.57
C VAL A 285 -5.05 7.47 10.02
N SER A 286 -5.04 7.24 8.70
CA SER A 286 -5.95 6.27 8.10
C SER A 286 -5.22 5.20 7.29
N ALA A 287 -5.49 3.93 7.58
CA ALA A 287 -4.97 2.78 6.84
C ALA A 287 -6.06 2.14 5.97
N PHE A 288 -5.76 1.85 4.71
CA PHE A 288 -6.63 1.06 3.83
C PHE A 288 -5.93 -0.27 3.58
N CYS A 289 -6.35 -1.28 4.32
CA CYS A 289 -5.69 -2.58 4.43
C CYS A 289 -6.21 -3.53 3.34
N GLN A 290 -5.38 -4.52 3.01
CA GLN A 290 -5.79 -5.65 2.18
C GLN A 290 -6.46 -6.75 2.99
N THR A 291 -7.29 -7.54 2.31
CA THR A 291 -7.81 -8.82 2.80
C THR A 291 -7.40 -9.92 1.81
N ASN A 292 -8.29 -10.84 1.48
CA ASN A 292 -8.21 -11.79 0.39
C ASN A 292 -8.51 -11.14 -0.98
N CYS A 293 -7.54 -10.43 -1.54
CA CYS A 293 -7.69 -9.76 -2.83
C CYS A 293 -7.22 -10.58 -4.03
N GLY A 294 -6.74 -11.82 -3.87
CA GLY A 294 -5.99 -12.57 -4.89
C GLY A 294 -6.58 -12.60 -6.30
N ASP A 295 -7.90 -12.63 -6.42
CA ASP A 295 -8.65 -12.64 -7.68
C ASP A 295 -9.48 -11.36 -7.92
N VAL A 296 -9.20 -10.25 -7.20
CA VAL A 296 -10.03 -9.04 -7.19
C VAL A 296 -9.30 -7.84 -7.81
N SER A 297 -9.68 -7.49 -9.04
CA SER A 297 -9.13 -6.36 -9.78
C SER A 297 -9.88 -5.04 -9.50
N PRO A 298 -9.20 -3.87 -9.41
CA PRO A 298 -9.85 -2.57 -9.36
C PRO A 298 -10.36 -2.10 -10.74
N ASN A 299 -10.06 -2.84 -11.82
CA ASN A 299 -10.41 -2.50 -13.20
C ASN A 299 -11.84 -2.92 -13.52
N VAL A 300 -12.79 -2.26 -12.86
CA VAL A 300 -14.20 -2.68 -12.77
C VAL A 300 -15.02 -2.62 -14.06
N LEU A 301 -14.50 -2.05 -15.15
CA LEU A 301 -15.22 -2.07 -16.43
C LEU A 301 -15.11 -3.44 -17.13
N GLY A 302 -14.21 -4.31 -16.68
CA GLY A 302 -13.96 -5.62 -17.28
C GLY A 302 -12.72 -5.64 -18.16
N ALA A 303 -12.42 -6.82 -18.73
CA ALA A 303 -11.24 -7.06 -19.54
C ALA A 303 -11.58 -7.08 -21.05
N PHE A 304 -10.83 -6.31 -21.83
CA PHE A 304 -11.07 -6.13 -23.26
C PHE A 304 -9.78 -6.21 -24.06
N CYS A 305 -9.92 -6.61 -25.31
CA CYS A 305 -8.88 -6.60 -26.31
C CYS A 305 -8.58 -5.17 -26.74
N ILE A 306 -7.31 -4.76 -26.66
CA ILE A 306 -6.88 -3.39 -26.99
C ILE A 306 -6.95 -3.09 -28.49
N ASP A 307 -6.89 -4.12 -29.33
CA ASP A 307 -6.91 -4.03 -30.80
C ASP A 307 -8.32 -3.96 -31.38
N THR A 308 -9.24 -4.78 -30.85
CA THR A 308 -10.62 -4.93 -31.36
C THR A 308 -11.68 -4.27 -30.51
N GLY A 309 -11.40 -3.99 -29.23
CA GLY A 309 -12.36 -3.50 -28.26
C GLY A 309 -13.36 -4.55 -27.74
N LEU A 310 -13.28 -5.79 -28.21
CA LEU A 310 -14.14 -6.89 -27.77
C LEU A 310 -13.74 -7.41 -26.38
N PRO A 311 -14.65 -8.04 -25.62
CA PRO A 311 -14.29 -8.74 -24.38
C PRO A 311 -13.22 -9.80 -24.62
N CYS A 312 -12.29 -9.95 -23.67
CA CYS A 312 -11.30 -11.02 -23.72
C CYS A 312 -11.95 -12.41 -23.62
N ASP A 313 -11.23 -13.45 -24.07
CA ASP A 313 -11.60 -14.83 -23.80
C ASP A 313 -11.74 -15.08 -22.29
N PHE A 314 -12.86 -15.69 -21.89
CA PHE A 314 -13.25 -15.87 -20.51
C PHE A 314 -12.30 -16.80 -19.74
N ASN A 315 -11.87 -17.90 -20.36
CA ASN A 315 -11.11 -18.95 -19.68
C ASN A 315 -9.61 -18.70 -19.64
N HIS A 316 -9.06 -18.00 -20.64
CA HIS A 316 -7.62 -17.85 -20.80
C HIS A 316 -7.15 -16.38 -20.77
N SER A 317 -8.08 -15.42 -20.73
CA SER A 317 -7.79 -13.97 -20.82
C SER A 317 -6.90 -13.63 -22.02
N THR A 318 -7.33 -14.10 -23.20
CA THR A 318 -6.60 -13.87 -24.45
C THR A 318 -7.46 -13.15 -25.49
N CYS A 319 -6.80 -12.53 -26.45
CA CYS A 319 -7.36 -11.92 -27.64
C CYS A 319 -6.62 -12.49 -28.84
N ASN A 320 -7.34 -13.16 -29.75
CA ASN A 320 -6.72 -13.91 -30.85
C ASN A 320 -5.64 -14.90 -30.35
N GLY A 321 -5.88 -15.51 -29.18
CA GLY A 321 -4.95 -16.45 -28.54
C GLY A 321 -3.69 -15.81 -27.93
N LYS A 322 -3.64 -14.47 -27.77
CA LYS A 322 -2.55 -13.74 -27.12
C LYS A 322 -3.02 -13.05 -25.85
N ASN A 323 -2.28 -13.17 -24.76
CA ASN A 323 -2.59 -12.49 -23.49
C ASN A 323 -2.17 -11.01 -23.52
N GLU A 324 -1.14 -10.63 -24.29
CA GLU A 324 -0.57 -9.28 -24.28
C GLU A 324 -1.51 -8.19 -24.81
N LEU A 325 -2.64 -8.60 -25.39
CA LEU A 325 -3.67 -7.70 -25.91
C LEU A 325 -4.88 -7.60 -24.96
N CYS A 326 -4.97 -8.44 -23.93
CA CYS A 326 -6.10 -8.46 -23.02
C CYS A 326 -5.83 -7.62 -21.76
N TYR A 327 -6.54 -6.51 -21.60
CA TYR A 327 -6.37 -5.61 -20.45
C TYR A 327 -7.69 -5.32 -19.74
N GLY A 328 -7.63 -5.34 -18.41
CA GLY A 328 -8.66 -4.78 -17.54
C GLY A 328 -8.73 -3.27 -17.70
N ARG A 329 -9.93 -2.71 -17.70
CA ARG A 329 -10.16 -1.26 -17.78
C ARG A 329 -10.70 -0.68 -16.48
N GLY A 330 -10.00 0.29 -15.93
CA GLY A 330 -10.46 1.10 -14.81
C GLY A 330 -11.60 2.05 -15.19
N PRO A 331 -12.34 2.58 -14.20
CA PRO A 331 -13.50 3.44 -14.44
C PRO A 331 -13.14 4.81 -15.06
N GLY A 332 -11.86 5.20 -15.06
CA GLY A 332 -11.36 6.42 -15.72
C GLY A 332 -10.67 6.15 -17.06
N TYR A 333 -10.75 4.92 -17.60
CA TYR A 333 -10.05 4.53 -18.83
C TYR A 333 -10.28 5.56 -19.98
N PRO A 334 -9.22 5.94 -20.72
CA PRO A 334 -7.86 5.40 -20.66
C PRO A 334 -6.94 6.05 -19.61
N ASP A 335 -7.44 6.94 -18.75
CA ASP A 335 -6.64 7.60 -17.71
C ASP A 335 -6.56 6.73 -16.44
N GLU A 336 -5.38 6.13 -16.21
CA GLU A 336 -5.10 5.31 -15.03
C GLU A 336 -5.04 6.13 -13.72
N PHE A 337 -4.65 7.41 -13.79
CA PHE A 337 -4.68 8.29 -12.63
C PHE A 337 -6.12 8.60 -12.23
N GLU A 338 -6.98 8.88 -13.20
CA GLU A 338 -8.40 9.09 -12.94
C GLU A 338 -9.08 7.79 -12.45
N SER A 339 -8.71 6.64 -13.01
CA SER A 339 -9.15 5.33 -12.51
C SER A 339 -8.75 5.12 -11.05
N THR A 340 -7.49 5.39 -10.72
CA THR A 340 -6.95 5.32 -9.35
C THR A 340 -7.70 6.27 -8.41
N ARG A 341 -7.97 7.50 -8.86
CA ARG A 341 -8.73 8.51 -8.10
C ARG A 341 -10.14 8.03 -7.80
N ILE A 342 -10.85 7.51 -8.80
CA ILE A 342 -12.25 7.05 -8.68
C ILE A 342 -12.33 5.85 -7.74
N ILE A 343 -11.47 4.83 -7.90
CA ILE A 343 -11.49 3.64 -7.04
C ILE A 343 -11.08 4.00 -5.59
N GLY A 344 -10.08 4.88 -5.43
CA GLY A 344 -9.70 5.42 -4.12
C GLY A 344 -10.84 6.21 -3.47
N GLU A 345 -11.54 7.05 -4.23
CA GLU A 345 -12.68 7.83 -3.75
C GLU A 345 -13.87 6.95 -3.34
N ARG A 346 -14.15 5.86 -4.06
CA ARG A 346 -15.19 4.88 -3.70
C ARG A 346 -14.89 4.23 -2.34
N GLN A 347 -13.66 3.79 -2.13
CA GLN A 347 -13.21 3.24 -0.84
C GLN A 347 -13.29 4.29 0.28
N PHE A 348 -12.78 5.49 0.03
CA PHE A 348 -12.80 6.62 0.96
C PHE A 348 -14.23 7.01 1.39
N LYS A 349 -15.16 7.15 0.45
CA LYS A 349 -16.56 7.51 0.76
C LYS A 349 -17.24 6.47 1.65
N LYS A 350 -17.01 5.18 1.38
CA LYS A 350 -17.50 4.11 2.26
C LYS A 350 -16.88 4.18 3.64
N ALA A 351 -15.57 4.42 3.73
CA ALA A 351 -14.88 4.55 5.01
C ALA A 351 -15.42 5.73 5.84
N ILE A 352 -15.70 6.90 5.24
CA ILE A 352 -16.36 8.02 5.93
C ILE A 352 -17.73 7.60 6.46
N GLU A 353 -18.54 6.94 5.62
CA GLU A 353 -19.88 6.50 6.01
C GLU A 353 -19.81 5.60 7.25
N LEU A 354 -18.93 4.59 7.21
CA LEU A 354 -18.74 3.65 8.30
C LEU A 354 -18.17 4.32 9.56
N PHE A 355 -17.22 5.24 9.38
CA PHE A 355 -16.55 5.96 10.47
C PHE A 355 -17.50 6.86 11.26
N ASN A 356 -18.40 7.55 10.54
CA ASN A 356 -19.40 8.42 11.16
C ASN A 356 -20.52 7.62 11.83
N LYS A 357 -20.83 6.42 11.33
CA LYS A 357 -21.89 5.54 11.86
C LYS A 357 -21.40 4.48 12.86
N ALA A 358 -20.10 4.40 13.15
CA ALA A 358 -19.53 3.37 14.02
C ALA A 358 -20.00 3.58 15.48
N THR A 359 -20.79 2.63 15.99
CA THR A 359 -21.35 2.65 17.36
C THR A 359 -20.96 1.43 18.18
N GLU A 360 -20.57 0.32 17.54
CA GLU A 360 -20.14 -0.87 18.24
C GLU A 360 -18.72 -0.70 18.78
N GLN A 361 -18.58 -0.64 20.11
CA GLN A 361 -17.27 -0.58 20.77
C GLN A 361 -16.66 -1.98 20.87
N LEU A 362 -15.38 -2.11 20.49
CA LEU A 362 -14.60 -3.31 20.76
C LEU A 362 -14.26 -3.41 22.25
N LYS A 363 -14.56 -4.54 22.88
CA LYS A 363 -14.34 -4.81 24.31
C LYS A 363 -13.64 -6.14 24.53
N GLY A 364 -12.89 -6.23 25.62
CA GLY A 364 -12.14 -7.42 26.00
C GLY A 364 -10.64 -7.33 25.70
N LYS A 365 -9.95 -8.46 25.90
CA LYS A 365 -8.48 -8.49 25.95
C LYS A 365 -7.81 -8.36 24.59
N VAL A 366 -6.55 -7.91 24.62
CA VAL A 366 -5.60 -8.05 23.53
C VAL A 366 -4.89 -9.39 23.66
N GLY A 367 -4.80 -10.14 22.57
CA GLY A 367 -4.11 -11.43 22.54
C GLY A 367 -3.52 -11.70 21.17
N TYR A 368 -2.62 -12.66 21.08
CA TYR A 368 -1.97 -13.00 19.82
C TYR A 368 -1.41 -14.42 19.85
N ARG A 369 -1.27 -15.04 18.69
CA ARG A 369 -0.57 -16.32 18.49
C ARG A 369 0.20 -16.26 17.18
N HIS A 370 1.34 -16.93 17.14
CA HIS A 370 2.23 -16.98 15.98
C HIS A 370 2.91 -18.33 15.93
N ALA A 371 3.17 -18.81 14.72
CA ALA A 371 4.09 -19.90 14.45
C ALA A 371 4.77 -19.68 13.09
N TYR A 372 6.03 -20.09 12.98
CA TYR A 372 6.65 -20.38 11.70
C TYR A 372 6.36 -21.82 11.31
N VAL A 373 5.93 -22.05 10.08
CA VAL A 373 5.55 -23.37 9.60
C VAL A 373 6.29 -23.65 8.31
N ASN A 374 6.91 -24.83 8.21
CA ASN A 374 7.52 -25.26 6.96
C ASN A 374 6.43 -25.81 6.02
N PHE A 375 6.14 -25.09 4.95
CA PHE A 375 5.14 -25.45 3.95
C PHE A 375 5.70 -26.36 2.84
N SER A 376 6.98 -26.71 2.85
CA SER A 376 7.56 -27.55 1.79
C SER A 376 7.13 -29.02 1.83
N ASN A 377 6.63 -29.51 2.97
CA ASN A 377 6.18 -30.90 3.15
C ASN A 377 5.29 -31.05 4.40
N LEU A 378 4.28 -30.20 4.53
CA LEU A 378 3.39 -30.18 5.68
C LEU A 378 2.28 -31.24 5.52
N ASP A 379 2.09 -32.07 6.55
CA ASP A 379 0.94 -32.98 6.62
C ASP A 379 -0.35 -32.20 6.90
N VAL A 380 -1.35 -32.45 6.07
CA VAL A 380 -2.67 -31.80 6.10
C VAL A 380 -3.75 -32.85 6.25
N ALA A 381 -4.49 -32.79 7.36
CA ALA A 381 -5.62 -33.69 7.58
C ALA A 381 -6.79 -33.34 6.65
N GLN A 382 -7.28 -34.32 5.89
CA GLN A 382 -8.43 -34.20 5.00
C GLN A 382 -9.40 -35.35 5.25
N GLY A 383 -10.34 -35.15 6.18
CA GLY A 383 -11.24 -36.22 6.63
C GLY A 383 -10.45 -37.32 7.35
N ASN A 384 -10.48 -38.55 6.83
CA ASN A 384 -9.72 -39.68 7.35
C ASN A 384 -8.34 -39.83 6.68
N ASP A 385 -8.08 -39.07 5.62
CA ASP A 385 -6.83 -39.13 4.85
C ASP A 385 -5.87 -38.02 5.28
N VAL A 386 -4.57 -38.23 5.02
CA VAL A 386 -3.52 -37.22 5.19
C VAL A 386 -2.94 -36.92 3.82
N VAL A 387 -3.09 -35.68 3.37
CA VAL A 387 -2.44 -35.15 2.17
C VAL A 387 -1.26 -34.27 2.56
N LYS A 388 -0.42 -33.89 1.61
CA LYS A 388 0.78 -33.08 1.86
C LYS A 388 0.79 -31.81 1.03
N THR A 389 1.41 -30.76 1.55
CA THR A 389 1.89 -29.66 0.72
C THR A 389 3.17 -30.05 -0.01
N CYS A 390 3.53 -29.27 -1.02
CA CYS A 390 4.68 -29.52 -1.89
C CYS A 390 5.79 -28.49 -1.70
N PRO A 391 7.04 -28.82 -2.05
CA PRO A 391 8.07 -27.81 -2.30
C PRO A 391 7.55 -26.76 -3.31
N ALA A 392 7.92 -25.50 -3.11
CA ALA A 392 7.35 -24.38 -3.87
C ALA A 392 7.58 -24.50 -5.39
N ALA A 393 6.54 -24.39 -6.21
CA ALA A 393 6.68 -24.33 -7.67
C ALA A 393 5.66 -23.38 -8.31
N MET A 394 6.09 -22.72 -9.40
CA MET A 394 5.24 -21.88 -10.24
C MET A 394 4.89 -22.60 -11.54
N GLY A 395 3.62 -22.51 -11.92
CA GLY A 395 3.09 -23.11 -13.14
C GLY A 395 3.33 -22.26 -14.38
N PHE A 396 3.01 -22.79 -15.57
CA PHE A 396 3.15 -22.04 -16.84
C PHE A 396 2.30 -20.76 -16.86
N ALA A 397 1.07 -20.81 -16.35
CA ALA A 397 0.19 -19.65 -16.33
C ALA A 397 0.66 -18.50 -15.42
N PHE A 398 1.67 -18.71 -14.56
CA PHE A 398 2.35 -17.61 -13.86
C PHE A 398 2.94 -16.61 -14.86
N ALA A 399 3.60 -17.09 -15.91
CA ALA A 399 4.22 -16.22 -16.91
C ALA A 399 3.20 -15.53 -17.83
N ALA A 400 1.93 -15.96 -17.80
CA ALA A 400 0.85 -15.30 -18.54
C ALA A 400 0.40 -13.98 -17.91
N GLY A 401 0.76 -13.69 -16.65
CA GLY A 401 0.24 -12.54 -15.92
C GLY A 401 -1.29 -12.55 -15.80
N THR A 402 -1.86 -11.38 -15.54
CA THR A 402 -3.33 -11.21 -15.41
C THR A 402 -3.85 -10.14 -16.36
N THR A 403 -5.16 -9.90 -16.37
CA THR A 403 -5.74 -8.77 -17.11
C THR A 403 -5.29 -7.41 -16.56
N ASP A 404 -4.80 -7.33 -15.31
CA ASP A 404 -4.28 -6.09 -14.72
C ASP A 404 -2.84 -5.76 -15.17
N GLY A 405 -2.15 -6.76 -15.71
CA GLY A 405 -0.77 -6.68 -16.14
C GLY A 405 -0.42 -7.98 -16.87
N PRO A 406 -0.76 -8.09 -18.17
CA PRO A 406 -0.52 -9.33 -18.89
C PRO A 406 0.98 -9.58 -18.98
N GLY A 407 1.32 -10.86 -18.99
CA GLY A 407 2.67 -11.34 -19.20
C GLY A 407 3.18 -11.07 -20.60
N ALA A 408 4.16 -11.85 -21.02
CA ALA A 408 4.73 -11.78 -22.36
C ALA A 408 4.88 -13.19 -22.94
N PHE A 409 5.14 -13.27 -24.24
CA PHE A 409 5.35 -14.52 -24.97
C PHE A 409 4.05 -15.33 -25.12
N ASP A 410 4.16 -16.58 -25.52
CA ASP A 410 3.04 -17.46 -25.87
C ASP A 410 2.33 -18.09 -24.64
N PHE A 411 2.56 -17.57 -23.43
CA PHE A 411 1.92 -18.05 -22.20
C PHE A 411 0.45 -17.63 -22.12
N LYS A 412 -0.38 -18.52 -21.58
CA LYS A 412 -1.82 -18.31 -21.40
C LYS A 412 -2.24 -18.69 -19.99
N GLN A 413 -3.26 -18.02 -19.45
CA GLN A 413 -3.89 -18.49 -18.22
C GLN A 413 -4.69 -19.75 -18.50
N GLY A 414 -4.77 -20.66 -17.53
CA GLY A 414 -5.45 -21.94 -17.70
C GLY A 414 -4.59 -23.01 -18.41
N ASP A 415 -3.29 -22.77 -18.61
CA ASP A 415 -2.39 -23.76 -19.20
C ASP A 415 -2.03 -24.85 -18.18
N ASP A 416 -2.63 -26.02 -18.36
CA ASP A 416 -2.44 -27.24 -17.57
C ASP A 416 -1.45 -28.23 -18.21
N LYS A 417 -0.97 -27.96 -19.43
CA LYS A 417 -0.09 -28.85 -20.20
C LYS A 417 1.33 -28.33 -20.32
N GLY A 418 1.52 -27.04 -20.52
CA GLY A 418 2.81 -26.40 -20.78
C GLY A 418 3.42 -26.76 -22.15
N ASN A 419 4.04 -25.80 -22.82
CA ASN A 419 4.66 -25.99 -24.13
C ASN A 419 6.05 -26.67 -24.06
N ALA A 420 6.49 -27.28 -25.17
CA ALA A 420 7.76 -28.02 -25.24
C ALA A 420 9.01 -27.12 -25.14
N PHE A 421 8.94 -25.91 -25.69
CA PHE A 421 10.06 -24.96 -25.70
C PHE A 421 10.42 -24.51 -24.28
N TRP A 422 9.45 -24.05 -23.49
CA TRP A 422 9.67 -23.62 -22.12
C TRP A 422 9.97 -24.79 -21.18
N ARG A 423 9.53 -26.03 -21.48
CA ARG A 423 10.01 -27.22 -20.79
C ARG A 423 11.52 -27.42 -20.97
N LEU A 424 12.05 -27.15 -22.17
CA LEU A 424 13.50 -27.19 -22.43
C LEU A 424 14.24 -26.09 -21.66
N VAL A 425 13.75 -24.85 -21.69
CA VAL A 425 14.34 -23.72 -20.94
C VAL A 425 14.31 -23.97 -19.43
N ARG A 426 13.19 -24.46 -18.90
CA ARG A 426 13.06 -24.90 -17.51
C ARG A 426 14.09 -25.97 -17.18
N ASN A 427 14.20 -27.03 -18.00
CA ASN A 427 15.10 -28.15 -17.72
C ASN A 427 16.58 -27.73 -17.69
N PHE A 428 16.95 -26.68 -18.42
CA PHE A 428 18.27 -26.06 -18.33
C PHE A 428 18.51 -25.37 -16.97
N LEU A 429 17.48 -24.77 -16.37
CA LEU A 429 17.57 -24.16 -15.02
C LEU A 429 17.51 -25.23 -13.92
N LYS A 430 16.45 -26.03 -13.90
CA LYS A 430 16.21 -27.14 -12.97
C LYS A 430 15.09 -28.03 -13.55
N THR A 431 15.39 -29.31 -13.72
CA THR A 431 14.36 -30.29 -14.12
C THR A 431 13.61 -30.78 -12.88
N PRO A 432 12.28 -30.60 -12.78
CA PRO A 432 11.49 -31.11 -11.66
C PRO A 432 11.50 -32.64 -11.64
N ASN A 433 11.66 -33.23 -10.45
CA ASN A 433 11.59 -34.68 -10.28
C ASN A 433 10.12 -35.17 -10.33
N GLN A 434 9.91 -36.48 -10.45
CA GLN A 434 8.56 -37.05 -10.59
C GLN A 434 7.69 -36.85 -9.34
N GLU A 435 8.30 -36.87 -8.15
CA GLU A 435 7.59 -36.63 -6.88
C GLU A 435 6.99 -35.22 -6.84
N GLN A 436 7.79 -34.22 -7.22
CA GLN A 436 7.38 -32.82 -7.29
C GLN A 436 6.31 -32.59 -8.37
N VAL A 437 6.45 -33.23 -9.54
CA VAL A 437 5.40 -33.19 -10.59
C VAL A 437 4.10 -33.80 -10.10
N ASN A 438 4.15 -34.94 -9.40
CA ASN A 438 2.95 -35.60 -8.87
C ASN A 438 2.30 -34.79 -7.76
N CYS A 439 3.10 -34.21 -6.85
CA CYS A 439 2.60 -33.39 -5.75
C CYS A 439 1.90 -32.13 -6.26
N GLN A 440 2.49 -31.46 -7.26
CA GLN A 440 1.95 -30.21 -7.81
C GLN A 440 0.79 -30.42 -8.80
N HIS A 441 0.52 -31.65 -9.24
CA HIS A 441 -0.52 -31.94 -10.22
C HIS A 441 -1.88 -31.27 -9.86
N PRO A 442 -2.60 -30.67 -10.82
CA PRO A 442 -2.35 -30.65 -12.27
C PRO A 442 -1.41 -29.55 -12.77
N LYS A 443 -0.76 -28.77 -11.89
CA LYS A 443 0.11 -27.67 -12.31
C LYS A 443 1.28 -28.16 -13.17
N PRO A 444 1.40 -27.69 -14.43
CA PRO A 444 2.61 -27.90 -15.20
C PRO A 444 3.69 -26.96 -14.66
N ILE A 445 4.70 -27.51 -13.99
CA ILE A 445 5.77 -26.70 -13.38
C ILE A 445 6.61 -26.00 -14.45
N LEU A 446 6.64 -24.67 -14.39
CA LEU A 446 7.55 -23.80 -15.15
C LEU A 446 8.82 -23.49 -14.37
N LEU A 447 8.72 -23.19 -13.08
CA LEU A 447 9.86 -22.89 -12.20
C LEU A 447 9.75 -23.71 -10.92
N ASP A 448 10.76 -24.55 -10.65
CA ASP A 448 10.80 -25.46 -9.50
C ASP A 448 11.48 -24.83 -8.29
N THR A 449 10.95 -23.69 -7.86
CA THR A 449 11.66 -22.77 -6.94
C THR A 449 11.99 -23.30 -5.56
N GLY A 450 11.27 -24.29 -5.06
CA GLY A 450 11.54 -24.95 -3.79
C GLY A 450 12.75 -25.88 -3.84
N GLU A 451 13.15 -26.28 -5.05
CA GLU A 451 14.28 -27.18 -5.32
C GLU A 451 15.47 -26.43 -5.96
N MET A 452 15.42 -25.10 -5.96
CA MET A 452 16.43 -24.21 -6.53
C MET A 452 17.14 -23.41 -5.44
N GLU A 453 18.41 -23.76 -5.19
CA GLU A 453 19.23 -23.21 -4.10
C GLU A 453 20.41 -22.37 -4.59
N ARG A 454 20.59 -22.20 -5.90
CA ARG A 454 21.68 -21.37 -6.47
C ARG A 454 21.11 -20.13 -7.17
N PRO A 455 21.64 -18.91 -6.93
CA PRO A 455 22.77 -18.59 -6.05
C PRO A 455 22.48 -18.76 -4.55
N TYR A 456 21.20 -18.71 -4.16
CA TYR A 456 20.64 -19.05 -2.84
C TYR A 456 19.16 -19.37 -3.03
N ALA A 457 18.38 -19.59 -1.96
CA ALA A 457 16.97 -20.01 -2.03
C ALA A 457 16.10 -19.12 -2.93
N TRP A 458 15.32 -19.74 -3.82
CA TRP A 458 14.47 -19.03 -4.79
C TRP A 458 13.10 -18.62 -4.26
N ALA A 459 12.54 -19.36 -3.31
CA ALA A 459 11.24 -19.10 -2.70
C ALA A 459 11.28 -19.43 -1.19
N PRO A 460 10.41 -18.83 -0.37
CA PRO A 460 10.29 -19.21 1.04
C PRO A 460 9.78 -20.64 1.19
N ALA A 461 10.34 -21.38 2.13
CA ALA A 461 9.79 -22.65 2.62
C ALA A 461 9.08 -22.48 3.98
N ILE A 462 9.62 -21.59 4.82
CA ILE A 462 9.14 -21.32 6.17
C ILE A 462 8.28 -20.05 6.16
N LEU A 463 7.01 -20.19 6.54
CA LEU A 463 6.03 -19.10 6.51
C LEU A 463 5.51 -18.76 7.91
N PRO A 464 5.39 -17.47 8.26
CA PRO A 464 4.70 -17.02 9.46
C PRO A 464 3.19 -17.13 9.29
N VAL A 465 2.53 -17.77 10.25
CA VAL A 465 1.08 -17.70 10.45
C VAL A 465 0.83 -16.99 11.78
N GLN A 466 -0.05 -15.98 11.78
CA GLN A 466 -0.26 -15.15 12.97
C GLN A 466 -1.73 -14.72 13.10
N ILE A 467 -2.23 -14.78 14.33
CA ILE A 467 -3.53 -14.24 14.72
C ILE A 467 -3.32 -13.14 15.75
N LEU A 468 -3.90 -11.96 15.51
CA LEU A 468 -4.02 -10.90 16.51
C LEU A 468 -5.49 -10.78 16.95
N ARG A 469 -5.73 -10.55 18.23
CA ARG A 469 -7.04 -10.32 18.84
C ARG A 469 -7.07 -8.96 19.51
N ILE A 470 -8.12 -8.20 19.24
CA ILE A 470 -8.45 -6.94 19.90
C ILE A 470 -9.93 -7.01 20.28
N GLY A 471 -10.21 -7.40 21.54
CA GLY A 471 -11.58 -7.60 21.98
C GLY A 471 -12.28 -8.70 21.17
N GLN A 472 -13.37 -8.34 20.50
CA GLN A 472 -14.08 -9.22 19.56
C GLN A 472 -13.56 -9.21 18.11
N LEU A 473 -12.58 -8.36 17.78
CA LEU A 473 -11.91 -8.38 16.48
C LEU A 473 -10.77 -9.40 16.47
N VAL A 474 -10.69 -10.19 15.41
CA VAL A 474 -9.59 -11.11 15.13
C VAL A 474 -9.03 -10.83 13.74
N ILE A 475 -7.72 -10.58 13.67
CA ILE A 475 -6.97 -10.32 12.44
C ILE A 475 -6.16 -11.57 12.11
N LEU A 476 -6.40 -12.14 10.93
CA LEU A 476 -5.66 -13.29 10.41
C LEU A 476 -4.56 -12.78 9.46
N SER A 477 -3.33 -12.69 9.96
CA SER A 477 -2.17 -12.23 9.20
C SER A 477 -1.62 -13.37 8.34
N VAL A 478 -1.84 -13.30 7.03
CA VAL A 478 -1.43 -14.35 6.08
C VAL A 478 -0.34 -13.84 5.11
N PRO A 479 0.69 -14.63 4.81
CA PRO A 479 1.83 -14.20 4.00
C PRO A 479 1.61 -14.41 2.49
N GLY A 480 0.41 -14.18 1.98
CA GLY A 480 0.09 -14.40 0.57
C GLY A 480 -1.21 -13.73 0.13
N GLU A 481 -1.53 -13.91 -1.15
CA GLU A 481 -2.72 -13.37 -1.82
C GLU A 481 -3.81 -14.43 -1.91
N PHE A 482 -4.71 -14.45 -0.92
CA PHE A 482 -5.84 -15.37 -0.92
C PHE A 482 -6.89 -14.92 -1.93
N THR A 483 -7.40 -15.84 -2.75
CA THR A 483 -8.60 -15.60 -3.56
C THR A 483 -9.83 -15.36 -2.69
N THR A 484 -10.90 -14.89 -3.32
CA THR A 484 -12.18 -14.63 -2.66
C THR A 484 -12.66 -15.84 -1.86
N MET A 485 -12.77 -17.02 -2.50
CA MET A 485 -13.28 -18.20 -1.81
C MET A 485 -12.27 -18.78 -0.81
N ALA A 486 -10.97 -18.73 -1.11
CA ALA A 486 -9.95 -19.13 -0.15
C ALA A 486 -10.04 -18.33 1.16
N GLY A 487 -10.21 -17.02 1.06
CA GLY A 487 -10.40 -16.15 2.22
C GLY A 487 -11.69 -16.42 2.99
N ARG A 488 -12.80 -16.71 2.29
CA ARG A 488 -14.07 -17.10 2.91
C ARG A 488 -13.93 -18.37 3.74
N ARG A 489 -13.35 -19.43 3.16
CA ARG A 489 -13.12 -20.71 3.85
C ARG A 489 -12.23 -20.55 5.08
N LEU A 490 -11.16 -19.75 5.00
CA LEU A 490 -10.29 -19.48 6.14
C LEU A 490 -11.03 -18.75 7.27
N ARG A 491 -11.77 -17.67 6.96
CA ARG A 491 -12.54 -16.93 7.95
C ARG A 491 -13.59 -17.81 8.63
N ASP A 492 -14.33 -18.60 7.84
CA ASP A 492 -15.39 -19.47 8.37
C ASP A 492 -14.81 -20.55 9.28
N ALA A 493 -13.70 -21.20 8.86
CA ALA A 493 -13.04 -22.23 9.67
C ALA A 493 -12.53 -21.68 11.01
N VAL A 494 -11.91 -20.50 11.02
CA VAL A 494 -11.46 -19.85 12.27
C VAL A 494 -12.66 -19.40 13.10
N LYS A 495 -13.69 -18.82 12.48
CA LYS A 495 -14.92 -18.43 13.17
C LYS A 495 -15.54 -19.60 13.91
N THR A 496 -15.67 -20.76 13.26
CA THR A 496 -16.17 -21.99 13.90
C THR A 496 -15.33 -22.36 15.12
N VAL A 497 -14.00 -22.32 15.05
CA VAL A 497 -13.15 -22.62 16.22
C VAL A 497 -13.36 -21.62 17.35
N LEU A 498 -13.43 -20.33 17.04
CA LEU A 498 -13.57 -19.28 18.05
C LEU A 498 -14.94 -19.30 18.75
N THR A 499 -16.00 -19.74 18.07
CA THR A 499 -17.37 -19.76 18.62
C THR A 499 -17.81 -21.10 19.19
N SER A 500 -17.14 -22.22 18.84
CA SER A 500 -17.47 -23.57 19.33
C SER A 500 -16.81 -23.96 20.66
N GLY A 501 -15.86 -23.16 21.16
CA GLY A 501 -15.11 -23.48 22.38
C GLY A 501 -15.89 -23.36 23.69
N ALA A 502 -15.51 -24.15 24.69
CA ALA A 502 -16.10 -24.15 26.04
C ALA A 502 -15.99 -22.80 26.78
N SER A 503 -15.02 -21.94 26.39
CA SER A 503 -14.79 -20.66 27.05
C SER A 503 -15.87 -19.61 26.79
N LYS A 504 -16.76 -19.80 25.79
CA LYS A 504 -17.81 -18.85 25.36
C LYS A 504 -17.33 -17.39 25.18
N GLU A 505 -16.02 -17.16 25.08
CA GLU A 505 -15.41 -15.84 25.28
C GLU A 505 -15.75 -14.86 24.14
N PHE A 506 -15.94 -15.36 22.92
CA PHE A 506 -16.26 -14.55 21.73
C PHE A 506 -17.77 -14.42 21.45
N GLY A 507 -18.63 -15.15 22.17
CA GLY A 507 -20.06 -15.22 21.85
C GLY A 507 -20.33 -15.48 20.35
N SER A 508 -21.45 -14.98 19.82
CA SER A 508 -21.72 -14.95 18.38
C SER A 508 -21.16 -13.70 17.68
N ASN A 509 -20.78 -12.67 18.45
CA ASN A 509 -20.36 -11.38 17.95
C ASN A 509 -18.83 -11.29 17.79
N VAL A 510 -18.29 -12.03 16.81
CA VAL A 510 -16.87 -12.00 16.44
C VAL A 510 -16.70 -11.40 15.05
N HIS A 511 -15.75 -10.48 14.91
CA HIS A 511 -15.35 -9.94 13.61
C HIS A 511 -14.02 -10.54 13.20
N ILE A 512 -13.97 -11.18 12.04
CA ILE A 512 -12.73 -11.74 11.50
C ILE A 512 -12.38 -11.00 10.23
N VAL A 513 -11.19 -10.42 10.19
CA VAL A 513 -10.59 -9.85 8.98
C VAL A 513 -9.36 -10.66 8.60
N ILE A 514 -9.13 -10.84 7.31
CA ILE A 514 -7.84 -11.32 6.81
C ILE A 514 -6.99 -10.09 6.57
N SER A 515 -5.72 -10.16 6.95
CA SER A 515 -4.68 -9.25 6.53
C SER A 515 -3.76 -10.01 5.59
N GLY A 516 -3.99 -9.83 4.28
CA GLY A 516 -3.14 -10.43 3.26
C GLY A 516 -1.74 -9.82 3.23
N LEU A 517 -0.79 -10.48 2.56
CA LEU A 517 0.55 -9.94 2.29
C LEU A 517 1.29 -9.47 3.55
N THR A 518 1.17 -10.24 4.64
CA THR A 518 1.67 -9.88 5.96
C THR A 518 2.91 -10.70 6.35
N ASN A 519 3.93 -10.02 6.92
CA ASN A 519 5.20 -10.53 7.46
C ASN A 519 6.19 -11.15 6.44
N THR A 520 5.69 -11.87 5.43
CA THR A 520 6.45 -12.31 4.25
C THR A 520 5.51 -12.40 3.04
N TYR A 521 6.00 -12.89 1.91
CA TYR A 521 5.23 -13.07 0.70
C TYR A 521 5.52 -14.43 0.06
N SER A 522 4.45 -15.18 -0.20
CA SER A 522 4.49 -16.52 -0.77
C SER A 522 3.52 -16.66 -1.95
N GLN A 523 3.40 -15.60 -2.78
CA GLN A 523 2.51 -15.57 -3.95
C GLN A 523 1.03 -15.78 -3.55
N TYR A 524 0.30 -16.63 -4.28
CA TYR A 524 -1.16 -16.77 -4.20
C TYR A 524 -1.59 -17.97 -3.36
N VAL A 525 -2.85 -17.93 -2.90
CA VAL A 525 -3.53 -19.06 -2.27
C VAL A 525 -4.92 -19.18 -2.86
N THR A 526 -5.13 -20.23 -3.64
CA THR A 526 -6.42 -20.60 -4.24
C THR A 526 -7.11 -21.69 -3.42
N THR A 527 -8.40 -21.90 -3.65
CA THR A 527 -9.04 -23.17 -3.28
C THR A 527 -8.45 -24.34 -4.08
N PHE A 528 -8.76 -25.57 -3.67
CA PHE A 528 -8.36 -26.76 -4.43
C PHE A 528 -9.01 -26.72 -5.83
N GLU A 529 -10.27 -26.33 -5.89
CA GLU A 529 -11.06 -26.25 -7.10
C GLU A 529 -10.56 -25.13 -8.04
N GLU A 530 -10.24 -23.95 -7.51
CA GLU A 530 -9.61 -22.89 -8.30
C GLU A 530 -8.21 -23.28 -8.78
N TYR A 531 -7.46 -24.06 -7.99
CA TYR A 531 -6.14 -24.56 -8.35
C TYR A 531 -6.18 -25.47 -9.58
N GLU A 532 -7.19 -26.33 -9.69
CA GLU A 532 -7.34 -27.26 -10.83
C GLU A 532 -7.46 -26.53 -12.17
N VAL A 533 -8.01 -25.31 -12.18
CA VAL A 533 -8.18 -24.52 -13.41
C VAL A 533 -6.85 -23.95 -13.92
N GLN A 534 -5.82 -23.82 -13.07
CA GLN A 534 -4.50 -23.31 -13.45
C GLN A 534 -4.52 -21.96 -14.18
N ARG A 535 -5.40 -21.04 -13.75
CA ARG A 535 -5.24 -19.60 -14.04
C ARG A 535 -4.01 -19.04 -13.34
N TYR A 536 -3.74 -17.75 -13.50
CA TYR A 536 -2.57 -17.10 -12.91
C TYR A 536 -2.45 -17.36 -11.40
N GLU A 537 -3.54 -17.22 -10.65
CA GLU A 537 -3.56 -17.44 -9.20
C GLU A 537 -3.27 -18.91 -8.86
N GLY A 538 -3.87 -19.88 -9.57
CA GLY A 538 -3.65 -21.32 -9.35
C GLY A 538 -2.23 -21.77 -9.69
N ALA A 539 -1.67 -21.25 -10.78
CA ALA A 539 -0.27 -21.50 -11.14
C ALA A 539 0.72 -20.85 -10.17
N SER A 540 0.29 -19.81 -9.46
CA SER A 540 1.09 -19.08 -8.46
C SER A 540 0.85 -19.55 -7.02
N THR A 541 -0.02 -20.54 -6.79
CA THR A 541 -0.19 -21.20 -5.49
C THR A 541 0.98 -22.15 -5.23
N LEU A 542 2.04 -21.65 -4.58
CA LEU A 542 3.36 -22.29 -4.58
C LEU A 542 3.40 -23.74 -4.08
N TYR A 543 2.69 -24.06 -3.00
CA TYR A 543 2.87 -25.32 -2.26
C TYR A 543 1.87 -26.40 -2.64
N GLY A 544 1.37 -26.34 -3.88
CA GLY A 544 0.47 -27.35 -4.44
C GLY A 544 -1.01 -27.14 -4.09
N PRO A 545 -1.87 -28.10 -4.48
CA PRO A 545 -3.33 -27.98 -4.42
C PRO A 545 -3.88 -27.87 -2.98
N HIS A 546 -3.13 -28.36 -1.98
CA HIS A 546 -3.55 -28.36 -0.58
C HIS A 546 -3.02 -27.17 0.23
N THR A 547 -2.47 -26.15 -0.43
CA THR A 547 -1.94 -24.94 0.22
C THR A 547 -2.98 -24.26 1.12
N LEU A 548 -4.22 -24.07 0.64
CA LEU A 548 -5.29 -23.48 1.47
C LEU A 548 -5.65 -24.36 2.67
N SER A 549 -5.75 -25.68 2.46
CA SER A 549 -6.08 -26.63 3.52
C SER A 549 -5.02 -26.61 4.64
N ALA A 550 -3.74 -26.49 4.28
CA ALA A 550 -2.66 -26.25 5.23
C ALA A 550 -2.87 -24.96 6.04
N TYR A 551 -3.14 -23.83 5.39
CA TYR A 551 -3.44 -22.59 6.10
C TYR A 551 -4.65 -22.73 7.04
N ILE A 552 -5.75 -23.33 6.59
CA ILE A 552 -6.93 -23.56 7.42
C ILE A 552 -6.55 -24.40 8.65
N GLN A 553 -5.79 -25.48 8.47
CA GLN A 553 -5.32 -26.32 9.57
C GLN A 553 -4.51 -25.51 10.60
N GLU A 554 -3.50 -24.77 10.16
CA GLU A 554 -2.63 -24.03 11.07
C GLU A 554 -3.37 -22.89 11.78
N PHE A 555 -4.24 -22.16 11.08
CA PHE A 555 -5.04 -21.11 11.71
C PHE A 555 -6.11 -21.65 12.67
N ARG A 556 -6.63 -22.86 12.47
CA ARG A 556 -7.47 -23.54 13.46
C ARG A 556 -6.68 -23.87 14.73
N LYS A 557 -5.42 -24.33 14.60
CA LYS A 557 -4.52 -24.55 15.75
C LYS A 557 -4.26 -23.25 16.51
N LEU A 558 -3.93 -22.16 15.80
CA LEU A 558 -3.74 -20.83 16.40
C LEU A 558 -5.01 -20.33 17.11
N GLY A 559 -6.19 -20.46 16.47
CA GLY A 559 -7.47 -20.08 17.04
C GLY A 559 -7.80 -20.84 18.33
N ALA A 560 -7.56 -22.16 18.34
CA ALA A 560 -7.76 -23.01 19.51
C ALA A 560 -6.79 -22.64 20.66
N ALA A 561 -5.52 -22.35 20.34
CA ALA A 561 -4.53 -21.90 21.31
C ALA A 561 -4.86 -20.52 21.88
N LEU A 562 -5.39 -19.62 21.05
CA LEU A 562 -5.82 -18.28 21.45
C LEU A 562 -6.96 -18.33 22.48
N ILE A 563 -8.00 -19.14 22.25
CA ILE A 563 -9.14 -19.25 23.18
C ILE A 563 -8.81 -20.05 24.44
N SER A 564 -7.88 -20.99 24.37
CA SER A 564 -7.45 -21.80 25.53
C SER A 564 -6.33 -21.17 26.34
N GLY A 565 -5.83 -20.00 25.94
CA GLY A 565 -4.72 -19.34 26.62
C GLY A 565 -3.38 -20.08 26.54
N ARG A 566 -3.28 -21.14 25.72
CA ARG A 566 -2.08 -21.98 25.60
C ARG A 566 -1.06 -21.38 24.62
N PRO A 567 0.25 -21.52 24.87
CA PRO A 567 1.28 -21.15 23.89
C PRO A 567 1.20 -22.04 22.64
N VAL A 568 1.84 -21.59 21.57
CA VAL A 568 2.05 -22.36 20.33
C VAL A 568 3.55 -22.49 20.13
N GLU A 569 4.00 -23.66 19.68
CA GLU A 569 5.41 -23.88 19.35
C GLU A 569 5.87 -22.89 18.26
N PRO A 570 7.00 -22.19 18.43
CA PRO A 570 7.45 -21.18 17.47
C PRO A 570 7.73 -21.74 16.08
N GLY A 571 8.07 -23.03 15.96
CA GLY A 571 8.47 -23.68 14.72
C GLY A 571 9.87 -23.30 14.23
N PRO A 572 10.27 -23.74 13.03
CA PRO A 572 11.61 -23.48 12.49
C PRO A 572 11.80 -21.99 12.19
N GLN A 573 12.97 -21.45 12.47
CA GLN A 573 13.26 -20.05 12.16
C GLN A 573 13.47 -19.86 10.66
N PRO A 574 12.86 -18.84 10.06
CA PRO A 574 13.03 -18.55 8.64
C PRO A 574 14.45 -17.98 8.38
N PRO A 575 15.05 -18.22 7.21
CA PRO A 575 16.42 -17.77 6.95
C PRO A 575 16.53 -16.24 6.84
N ASP A 576 17.65 -15.70 7.32
CA ASP A 576 18.13 -14.35 7.03
C ASP A 576 19.13 -14.45 5.87
N LEU A 577 18.74 -13.94 4.69
CA LEU A 577 19.57 -13.99 3.49
C LEU A 577 20.19 -12.63 3.15
N LEU A 578 20.26 -11.67 4.08
CA LEU A 578 20.69 -10.30 3.78
C LEU A 578 22.13 -10.22 3.25
N ASP A 579 23.02 -11.05 3.78
CA ASP A 579 24.44 -11.08 3.40
C ASP A 579 24.68 -11.84 2.08
N GLU A 580 23.69 -12.59 1.60
CA GLU A 580 23.75 -13.33 0.32
C GLU A 580 23.23 -12.49 -0.86
N GLN A 581 22.63 -11.33 -0.60
CA GLN A 581 21.90 -10.56 -1.61
C GLN A 581 22.79 -10.08 -2.77
N ILE A 582 22.28 -10.26 -3.99
CA ILE A 582 22.94 -9.83 -5.23
C ILE A 582 22.26 -8.57 -5.76
N SER A 583 23.06 -7.58 -6.18
CA SER A 583 22.57 -6.36 -6.84
C SER A 583 23.27 -6.15 -8.19
N LEU A 584 22.49 -6.01 -9.26
CA LEU A 584 22.96 -5.70 -10.62
C LEU A 584 22.62 -4.25 -11.03
N LEU A 585 22.00 -3.48 -10.13
CA LEU A 585 21.63 -2.11 -10.38
C LEU A 585 22.85 -1.19 -10.26
N THR A 586 23.15 -0.43 -11.32
CA THR A 586 24.30 0.47 -11.33
C THR A 586 24.12 1.66 -10.38
N PRO A 587 25.17 2.07 -9.64
CA PRO A 587 25.11 3.24 -8.78
C PRO A 587 25.00 4.54 -9.59
N VAL A 588 24.62 5.64 -8.93
CA VAL A 588 24.72 6.97 -9.55
C VAL A 588 26.20 7.37 -9.60
N VAL A 589 26.71 7.66 -10.79
CA VAL A 589 28.12 8.02 -11.01
C VAL A 589 28.31 9.53 -10.87
N LEU A 590 27.59 10.31 -11.65
CA LEU A 590 27.69 11.77 -11.76
C LEU A 590 26.36 12.35 -12.22
N ASP A 591 26.02 13.52 -11.69
CA ASP A 591 25.02 14.42 -12.26
C ASP A 591 25.67 15.68 -12.81
N SER A 592 25.14 16.21 -13.91
CA SER A 592 25.60 17.45 -14.52
C SER A 592 24.44 18.27 -15.07
N THR A 593 24.69 19.53 -15.34
CA THR A 593 23.80 20.44 -16.06
C THR A 593 24.46 20.92 -17.35
N PRO A 594 23.71 21.46 -18.32
CA PRO A 594 24.30 22.15 -19.46
C PRO A 594 25.20 23.31 -19.02
N SER A 595 26.15 23.69 -19.88
CA SER A 595 27.05 24.81 -19.62
C SER A 595 26.29 26.09 -19.24
N GLY A 596 26.66 26.72 -18.13
CA GLY A 596 26.01 27.93 -17.61
C GLY A 596 24.68 27.72 -16.88
N ALA A 597 24.14 26.50 -16.79
CA ALA A 597 22.98 26.18 -15.98
C ALA A 597 23.39 25.60 -14.61
N LYS A 598 22.62 25.89 -13.57
CA LYS A 598 22.75 25.29 -12.23
C LYS A 598 21.61 24.31 -11.97
N PHE A 599 21.80 23.36 -11.07
CA PHE A 599 20.70 22.54 -10.56
C PHE A 599 19.63 23.42 -9.90
N GLY A 600 18.36 23.12 -10.13
CA GLY A 600 17.22 23.94 -9.70
C GLY A 600 16.88 25.08 -10.64
N LYS A 601 17.67 25.36 -11.69
CA LYS A 601 17.30 26.34 -12.71
C LYS A 601 16.11 25.83 -13.54
N VAL A 602 15.15 26.70 -13.81
CA VAL A 602 14.01 26.37 -14.69
C VAL A 602 14.50 26.16 -16.13
N LYS A 603 14.14 25.00 -16.70
CA LYS A 603 14.35 24.61 -18.10
C LYS A 603 13.15 25.00 -18.97
N SER A 604 11.93 24.80 -18.46
CA SER A 604 10.67 25.20 -19.11
C SER A 604 9.75 25.77 -18.03
N ASP A 605 9.36 27.02 -18.17
CA ASP A 605 8.55 27.75 -17.18
C ASP A 605 7.07 27.82 -17.60
N VAL A 606 6.22 28.32 -16.71
CA VAL A 606 4.86 28.76 -17.07
C VAL A 606 4.91 29.98 -17.99
N ALA A 607 3.89 30.16 -18.82
CA ALA A 607 3.78 31.37 -19.65
C ALA A 607 3.67 32.62 -18.77
N LEU A 608 4.35 33.70 -19.15
CA LEU A 608 4.25 34.97 -18.44
C LEU A 608 2.80 35.46 -18.43
N ASN A 609 2.35 35.96 -17.26
CA ASN A 609 0.98 36.45 -17.04
C ASN A 609 -0.11 35.39 -17.26
N SER A 610 0.21 34.10 -17.10
CA SER A 610 -0.79 33.02 -17.20
C SER A 610 -1.79 33.05 -16.05
N THR A 611 -3.07 32.87 -16.39
CA THR A 611 -4.12 32.51 -15.44
C THR A 611 -4.59 31.09 -15.75
N PHE A 612 -4.65 30.24 -14.73
CA PHE A 612 -5.20 28.89 -14.80
C PHE A 612 -6.52 28.79 -14.04
N LYS A 613 -7.33 27.80 -14.40
CA LYS A 613 -8.58 27.44 -13.73
C LYS A 613 -8.42 26.12 -12.98
N ARG A 614 -9.32 25.86 -12.04
CA ARG A 614 -9.44 24.54 -11.40
C ARG A 614 -9.68 23.46 -12.47
N GLY A 615 -8.90 22.38 -12.41
CA GLY A 615 -8.89 21.32 -13.41
C GLY A 615 -7.78 21.43 -14.46
N ASP A 616 -7.21 22.63 -14.67
CA ASP A 616 -6.09 22.83 -15.59
C ASP A 616 -4.82 22.16 -15.03
N MET A 617 -3.89 21.85 -15.93
CA MET A 617 -2.59 21.29 -15.60
C MET A 617 -1.50 22.35 -15.76
N VAL A 618 -0.78 22.61 -14.66
CA VAL A 618 0.41 23.48 -14.65
C VAL A 618 1.65 22.60 -14.71
N THR A 619 2.52 22.82 -15.70
CA THR A 619 3.72 22.02 -15.91
C THR A 619 4.96 22.91 -15.90
N VAL A 620 5.93 22.60 -15.04
CA VAL A 620 7.24 23.30 -14.98
C VAL A 620 8.35 22.26 -14.99
N THR A 621 9.41 22.51 -15.75
CA THR A 621 10.60 21.63 -15.82
C THR A 621 11.83 22.34 -15.28
N PHE A 622 12.60 21.66 -14.44
CA PHE A 622 13.85 22.14 -13.85
C PHE A 622 15.03 21.27 -14.29
N TRP A 623 16.21 21.88 -14.46
CA TRP A 623 17.46 21.12 -14.49
C TRP A 623 17.67 20.46 -13.12
N SER A 624 17.85 19.15 -13.09
CA SER A 624 17.81 18.36 -11.86
C SER A 624 18.83 17.21 -11.92
N ALA A 625 18.86 16.42 -10.85
CA ALA A 625 19.77 15.31 -10.63
C ALA A 625 18.99 14.01 -10.35
N CYS A 626 19.68 12.88 -10.33
CA CYS A 626 19.08 11.59 -10.05
C CYS A 626 18.47 11.55 -8.63
N PRO A 627 17.17 11.22 -8.47
CA PRO A 627 16.52 11.17 -7.15
C PRO A 627 17.03 10.03 -6.26
N ARG A 628 17.85 9.11 -6.79
CA ARG A 628 18.54 8.08 -5.99
C ARG A 628 19.69 8.64 -5.14
N ASN A 629 20.14 9.88 -5.38
CA ASN A 629 21.18 10.50 -4.54
C ASN A 629 20.69 10.73 -3.11
N ASP A 630 19.45 11.19 -2.95
CA ASP A 630 18.79 11.32 -1.65
C ASP A 630 17.29 11.15 -1.88
N LEU A 631 16.66 10.22 -1.16
CA LEU A 631 15.23 9.96 -1.24
C LEU A 631 14.38 11.12 -0.70
N LEU A 632 15.00 12.09 -0.02
CA LEU A 632 14.33 13.17 0.70
C LEU A 632 13.24 12.62 1.63
N THR A 633 13.56 11.54 2.35
CA THR A 633 12.66 10.92 3.34
C THR A 633 12.22 11.97 4.37
N GLU A 634 10.92 12.06 4.63
CA GLU A 634 10.24 13.13 5.39
C GLU A 634 10.27 14.54 4.78
N GLY A 635 10.95 14.72 3.65
CA GLY A 635 10.94 15.94 2.83
C GLY A 635 9.95 15.87 1.67
N THR A 636 10.24 16.62 0.62
CA THR A 636 9.49 16.64 -0.64
C THR A 636 10.42 17.00 -1.81
N PHE A 637 10.18 16.43 -3.00
CA PHE A 637 10.84 16.84 -4.24
C PHE A 637 10.14 18.02 -4.94
N ALA A 638 8.85 18.21 -4.69
CA ALA A 638 8.00 19.16 -5.40
C ALA A 638 7.01 19.84 -4.44
N LEU A 639 6.86 21.15 -4.59
CA LEU A 639 5.99 21.95 -3.76
C LEU A 639 5.24 22.96 -4.61
N VAL A 640 3.94 23.10 -4.38
CA VAL A 640 3.14 24.23 -4.82
C VAL A 640 3.00 25.17 -3.63
N GLU A 641 3.46 26.40 -3.79
CA GLU A 641 3.37 27.43 -2.77
C GLU A 641 2.33 28.48 -3.18
N ILE A 642 1.53 28.95 -2.22
CA ILE A 642 0.61 30.09 -2.39
C ILE A 642 1.21 31.33 -1.72
N LEU A 643 1.04 32.48 -2.37
CA LEU A 643 1.45 33.77 -1.83
C LEU A 643 0.39 34.29 -0.84
N GLN A 644 0.81 34.61 0.39
CA GLN A 644 -0.02 35.30 1.38
C GLN A 644 0.22 36.82 1.37
N GLU A 645 -0.66 37.58 2.04
CA GLU A 645 -0.69 39.05 2.06
C GLU A 645 0.66 39.72 2.36
N GLN A 646 1.52 39.09 3.17
CA GLN A 646 2.84 39.59 3.55
C GLN A 646 3.95 39.32 2.52
N LYS A 647 3.59 38.94 1.28
CA LYS A 647 4.50 38.43 0.24
C LYS A 647 5.29 37.20 0.68
N THR A 648 4.74 36.44 1.64
CA THR A 648 5.31 35.20 2.16
C THR A 648 4.75 34.02 1.39
N TRP A 649 5.63 33.14 0.91
CA TRP A 649 5.25 31.89 0.25
C TRP A 649 4.97 30.80 1.28
N VAL A 650 3.77 30.21 1.21
CA VAL A 650 3.35 29.15 2.12
C VAL A 650 3.08 27.86 1.33
N PRO A 651 3.61 26.70 1.78
CA PRO A 651 3.30 25.40 1.19
C PRO A 651 1.79 25.14 1.13
N ALA A 652 1.26 24.80 -0.05
CA ALA A 652 -0.14 24.47 -0.27
C ALA A 652 -0.34 23.00 -0.69
N TYR A 653 0.54 22.48 -1.56
CA TYR A 653 0.56 21.07 -1.98
C TYR A 653 2.00 20.58 -2.09
N ASP A 654 2.27 19.32 -1.76
CA ASP A 654 3.58 18.68 -1.93
C ASP A 654 3.48 17.36 -2.72
N ASP A 655 4.59 16.65 -2.91
CA ASP A 655 4.62 15.37 -3.62
C ASP A 655 3.92 14.22 -2.87
N ASP A 656 3.27 14.54 -1.75
CA ASP A 656 2.32 13.71 -1.02
C ASP A 656 0.88 13.87 -1.55
N ASP A 657 0.58 14.97 -2.23
CA ASP A 657 -0.75 15.28 -2.73
C ASP A 657 -1.02 14.60 -4.07
N PHE A 658 -2.18 13.94 -4.20
CA PHE A 658 -2.57 13.21 -5.42
C PHE A 658 -2.58 14.10 -6.68
N CYS A 659 -2.74 15.41 -6.50
CA CYS A 659 -2.79 16.38 -7.59
C CYS A 659 -1.42 16.85 -8.09
N LEU A 660 -0.31 16.50 -7.41
CA LEU A 660 1.04 16.93 -7.75
C LEU A 660 1.90 15.73 -8.14
N ARG A 661 2.56 15.81 -9.30
CA ARG A 661 3.44 14.77 -9.80
C ARG A 661 4.85 15.28 -9.94
N PHE A 662 5.80 14.48 -9.48
CA PHE A 662 7.23 14.66 -9.72
C PHE A 662 7.71 13.61 -10.71
N ILE A 663 8.18 14.06 -11.89
CA ILE A 663 8.61 13.19 -12.98
C ILE A 663 10.08 13.49 -13.26
N TRP A 664 10.96 12.53 -12.97
CA TRP A 664 12.37 12.65 -13.31
C TRP A 664 12.64 12.00 -14.67
N SER A 665 13.49 12.62 -15.49
CA SER A 665 13.82 12.13 -16.83
C SER A 665 15.22 12.52 -17.26
N ARG A 666 15.77 11.77 -18.22
CA ARG A 666 17.08 12.02 -18.84
C ARG A 666 16.95 11.96 -20.37
N PRO A 667 17.74 12.75 -21.13
CA PRO A 667 17.66 12.77 -22.58
C PRO A 667 18.13 11.47 -23.24
N SER A 668 18.99 10.70 -22.56
CA SER A 668 19.40 9.36 -22.98
C SER A 668 19.78 8.52 -21.76
N LYS A 669 19.74 7.19 -21.87
CA LYS A 669 19.93 6.26 -20.73
C LYS A 669 21.22 6.49 -19.95
N LEU A 670 22.30 6.93 -20.59
CA LEU A 670 23.62 7.16 -19.96
C LEU A 670 23.95 8.65 -19.74
N SER A 671 23.02 9.56 -20.04
CA SER A 671 23.24 10.99 -19.85
C SER A 671 23.47 11.32 -18.36
N PRO A 672 24.54 12.07 -18.02
CA PRO A 672 24.70 12.65 -16.69
C PRO A 672 23.80 13.87 -16.48
N GLN A 673 23.23 14.42 -17.55
CA GLN A 673 22.22 15.49 -17.46
C GLN A 673 20.84 14.90 -17.26
N SER A 674 20.06 15.50 -16.36
CA SER A 674 18.67 15.12 -16.12
C SER A 674 17.80 16.33 -15.78
N TYR A 675 16.50 16.14 -15.78
CA TYR A 675 15.53 17.17 -15.45
C TYR A 675 14.36 16.59 -14.68
N ALA A 676 13.73 17.46 -13.89
CA ALA A 676 12.53 17.16 -13.12
C ALA A 676 11.37 17.98 -13.70
N THR A 677 10.34 17.29 -14.17
CA THR A 677 9.07 17.89 -14.58
C THR A 677 8.09 17.76 -13.43
N ILE A 678 7.54 18.88 -12.99
CA ILE A 678 6.50 18.94 -11.96
C ILE A 678 5.19 19.28 -12.65
N GLU A 679 4.19 18.41 -12.48
CA GLU A 679 2.83 18.62 -12.99
C GLU A 679 1.86 18.80 -11.83
N TRP A 680 1.16 19.92 -11.78
CA TRP A 680 0.10 20.19 -10.82
C TRP A 680 -1.25 20.26 -11.53
N ARG A 681 -2.11 19.27 -11.30
CA ARG A 681 -3.51 19.33 -11.73
C ARG A 681 -4.30 20.10 -10.68
N ILE A 682 -4.67 21.34 -10.96
CA ILE A 682 -5.26 22.23 -9.96
C ILE A 682 -6.55 21.60 -9.41
N PRO A 683 -6.61 21.23 -8.11
CA PRO A 683 -7.78 20.55 -7.56
C PRO A 683 -8.96 21.51 -7.44
N GLN A 684 -10.18 20.97 -7.42
CA GLN A 684 -11.40 21.78 -7.24
C GLN A 684 -11.41 22.53 -5.89
N SER A 685 -10.72 22.01 -4.88
CA SER A 685 -10.57 22.68 -3.58
C SER A 685 -9.49 23.77 -3.55
N ALA A 686 -8.78 24.05 -4.65
CA ALA A 686 -7.79 25.12 -4.68
C ALA A 686 -8.46 26.49 -4.53
N VAL A 687 -7.90 27.32 -3.65
CA VAL A 687 -8.33 28.71 -3.47
C VAL A 687 -7.75 29.57 -4.59
N SER A 688 -8.49 30.60 -5.00
CA SER A 688 -7.99 31.54 -6.00
C SER A 688 -6.85 32.38 -5.40
N GLY A 689 -5.80 32.65 -6.17
CA GLY A 689 -4.63 33.36 -5.67
C GLY A 689 -3.40 33.23 -6.57
N VAL A 690 -2.26 33.72 -6.08
CA VAL A 690 -0.96 33.67 -6.76
C VAL A 690 -0.16 32.47 -6.24
N TYR A 691 0.30 31.63 -7.16
CA TYR A 691 1.01 30.39 -6.88
C TYR A 691 2.37 30.35 -7.56
N ARG A 692 3.26 29.49 -7.07
CA ARG A 692 4.48 29.06 -7.78
C ARG A 692 4.79 27.59 -7.48
N ILE A 693 5.61 26.98 -8.33
CA ILE A 693 6.13 25.63 -8.15
C ILE A 693 7.60 25.71 -7.71
N THR A 694 7.95 24.96 -6.67
CA THR A 694 9.31 24.85 -6.12
C THR A 694 9.77 23.39 -6.15
N HIS A 695 11.01 23.17 -6.59
CA HIS A 695 11.66 21.88 -6.67
C HIS A 695 12.81 21.77 -5.65
N PHE A 696 13.00 20.59 -5.07
CA PHE A 696 14.18 20.22 -4.27
C PHE A 696 14.84 18.97 -4.85
N GLY A 697 16.17 18.92 -4.80
CA GLY A 697 16.92 17.76 -5.22
C GLY A 697 18.31 17.68 -4.61
N ALA A 698 19.01 16.59 -4.92
CA ALA A 698 20.35 16.31 -4.44
C ALA A 698 21.21 15.83 -5.62
N ALA A 699 22.34 16.49 -5.86
CA ALA A 699 23.22 16.22 -6.99
C ALA A 699 24.54 15.61 -6.52
N LYS A 700 25.08 14.65 -7.29
CA LYS A 700 26.37 14.02 -7.04
C LYS A 700 27.42 14.52 -8.02
N ALA A 701 28.51 15.09 -7.52
CA ALA A 701 29.68 15.45 -8.32
C ALA A 701 30.59 14.22 -8.57
N LEU A 702 31.43 14.27 -9.62
CA LEU A 702 32.28 13.15 -10.04
C LEU A 702 33.27 12.72 -8.95
N LEU A 703 33.84 13.70 -8.25
CA LEU A 703 34.84 13.53 -7.18
C LEU A 703 34.42 14.29 -5.92
N GLY A 704 33.16 14.19 -5.50
CA GLY A 704 32.64 14.96 -4.38
C GLY A 704 31.45 14.35 -3.65
N SER A 705 31.03 15.02 -2.58
CA SER A 705 29.84 14.66 -1.81
C SER A 705 28.56 15.08 -2.52
N ILE A 706 27.43 14.53 -2.06
CA ILE A 706 26.10 14.96 -2.50
C ILE A 706 25.85 16.39 -2.00
N SER A 707 25.35 17.27 -2.88
CA SER A 707 24.94 18.64 -2.57
C SER A 707 23.46 18.86 -2.86
N HIS A 708 22.73 19.44 -1.91
CA HIS A 708 21.29 19.74 -2.08
C HIS A 708 21.08 21.10 -2.76
N PHE A 709 20.00 21.19 -3.53
CA PHE A 709 19.63 22.40 -4.25
C PHE A 709 18.11 22.60 -4.24
N THR A 710 17.70 23.83 -4.55
CA THR A 710 16.30 24.19 -4.76
C THR A 710 16.15 25.17 -5.91
N GLY A 711 14.94 25.28 -6.47
CA GLY A 711 14.57 26.36 -7.36
C GLY A 711 13.07 26.49 -7.54
N SER A 712 12.63 27.69 -7.89
CA SER A 712 11.22 28.05 -8.05
C SER A 712 10.91 28.55 -9.46
N SER A 713 9.71 28.25 -9.94
CA SER A 713 9.12 28.77 -11.18
C SER A 713 8.81 30.26 -11.10
N SER A 714 8.48 30.87 -12.24
CA SER A 714 7.74 32.14 -12.21
C SER A 714 6.38 31.93 -11.53
N ALA A 715 5.84 32.98 -10.91
CA ALA A 715 4.52 32.91 -10.29
C ALA A 715 3.40 33.00 -11.35
N PHE A 716 2.24 32.43 -11.03
CA PHE A 716 1.05 32.39 -11.88
C PHE A 716 -0.23 32.50 -11.06
N VAL A 717 -1.33 32.87 -11.71
CA VAL A 717 -2.64 33.06 -11.05
C VAL A 717 -3.52 31.82 -11.22
N VAL A 718 -4.20 31.42 -10.15
CA VAL A 718 -5.33 30.48 -10.20
C VAL A 718 -6.62 31.26 -9.91
N ALA A 719 -7.60 31.18 -10.81
CA ALA A 719 -8.89 31.88 -10.72
C ALA A 719 -10.03 30.93 -10.33
#